data_AF-A0A259FSV7-F1
#
_entry.id   AF-A0A259FSV7-F1
#
_cell.length_a   1.000
_cell.length_b   1.000
_cell.length_c   1.000
_cell.angle_alpha   90.00
_cell.angle_beta   90.00
_cell.angle_gamma   90.00
#
_symmetry.space_group_name_H-M   'P 1'
#
loop_
_entity.id
_entity.type
_entity.pdbx_description
1 polymer ?
#
loop_
_entity_poly.entity_id
_entity_poly.type
_entity_poly.pdbx_seq_one_letter_code
_entity_poly.pdbx_strand_id
1 'polypeptide(L)'
;MRIWLALIFACWGLFTNSVYAQANSENVINRIPTPIAATSSSEPPIVNGERLSQWLLKEQEVQNNASQNYSSVTPYYLGTSWLTPQELTDQNIDKQSLINAFERIPFPESDPNSKKIKAAFVKLINEMQVTGRVTLPNTNARFLEVNPKLDPVLENGDRVVVPPSPSTITVIRSNGTLCSIRYRPNVESRFFVQGCKLRGSSDDADWAWLVEPDGVIRKIPLAAWNAAKQDLPAPGSWLWAPPRWSKWTNSKGEQFSEALAKMLSAQGPSGLPNSLDNSSSSRGTLPPVSPKDLYSISRDLPISANIWGETGLMQTPSARTAPAGTGAITLGWFNPYANVNLFFSPIDELEFILRYTNMNNVVYTASGGTQTNKDKSVGLKLRLLKENYYLPQVAVGVRDTLGTGLFSGEYFVANKRFNNFDLSGGIGWGQLGTRNNVTNPFVTAFGQNFATRSAGTSNQGGTYTGQFFHGTSALFGGVQYHTPWDNVVLKVEADGNNYQQLPYGETLPNKSIFNYGATYQTKNADFTLGVMGNSQVMFTISLHERLDLLNTPKLAEAKAVPVQLKPVGNYIPTNPALSLGQSNSSSLANISSANSANPSSNVNNANHESNTSSSNKTNKPLLANTKESESQLNSSSDGKIGSSVSSANQFFDVEPISVTQANTTSALHSDHEVLTTTYNQTLIDFEEQSQWQVKGLRGSSNTWTIHLLDASGVFLRSRINRGVAVLHRDAPSNIDTFQIQFYNWGMLVSEFTINRKQWMLSQTQLLPPSQRIAPIATASTAGLPADGGNPFFEKTNNGAASRSNASVGIRPPSQPLMVDELNHKPLQTNLGISYAQVVGGPDSPLLFSLGVRGDAVYKFRENTWITGTINTRVIDNFGKYNYDPPPTGLQPVRTDIRQYMTQSIATMPNLQLTNTGKLANNHFVSAYAGYLEMMFAGVGGEYLWRPTDSKIAVGADINRVRQRQFNVWTSLQNYAVTTGHLTTYWDTGLQDILVKLSYGKYLAGDIGGTLDLSRVFQNGVKIGAYATRTNVDYAQFGEGSFDKGVYLSIPFDAFFARHSDSSADLLFTPLIRDGGAMLFRKYRLYDMTRTRDPRALSAGPD
;
A
#
# COMPACT_ATOMS: atom_id res chain seq x y z
N MET A 1 36.04 -31.80 25.99
CA MET A 1 35.79 -32.49 24.70
C MET A 1 34.52 -33.37 24.64
N ARG A 2 33.81 -33.70 25.75
CA ARG A 2 32.56 -34.50 25.68
C ARG A 2 31.26 -33.72 25.39
N ILE A 3 31.28 -32.39 25.42
CA ILE A 3 30.10 -31.54 25.15
C ILE A 3 29.90 -31.30 23.63
N TRP A 4 30.96 -31.44 22.81
CA TRP A 4 30.91 -31.18 21.36
C TRP A 4 30.29 -32.31 20.53
N LEU A 5 30.12 -33.53 21.06
CA LEU A 5 29.45 -34.62 20.33
C LEU A 5 27.91 -34.55 20.43
N ALA A 6 27.36 -33.96 21.50
CA ALA A 6 25.92 -33.90 21.72
C ALA A 6 25.18 -32.96 20.74
N LEU A 7 25.84 -31.88 20.30
CA LEU A 7 25.28 -30.92 19.35
C LEU A 7 25.24 -31.43 17.90
N ILE A 8 26.12 -32.36 17.53
CA ILE A 8 26.23 -32.87 16.15
C ILE A 8 25.09 -33.85 15.81
N PHE A 9 24.64 -34.67 16.77
CA PHE A 9 23.49 -35.56 16.57
C PHE A 9 22.12 -34.87 16.59
N ALA A 10 22.03 -33.63 17.12
CA ALA A 10 20.77 -32.89 17.19
C ALA A 10 20.38 -32.17 15.88
N CYS A 11 21.31 -31.98 14.94
CA CYS A 11 21.09 -31.22 13.70
C CYS A 11 20.86 -32.06 12.43
N TRP A 12 20.78 -33.39 12.53
CA TRP A 12 20.59 -34.29 11.38
C TRP A 12 19.22 -35.01 11.34
N GLY A 13 18.32 -34.71 12.29
CA GLY A 13 17.01 -35.38 12.42
C GLY A 13 15.78 -34.61 11.93
N LEU A 14 15.95 -33.44 11.28
CA LEU A 14 14.85 -32.50 11.00
C LEU A 14 14.70 -32.07 9.53
N PHE A 15 15.37 -32.74 8.58
CA PHE A 15 15.33 -32.36 7.15
C PHE A 15 15.13 -33.51 6.15
N THR A 16 14.49 -34.63 6.56
CA THR A 16 13.87 -35.60 5.63
C THR A 16 12.64 -36.26 6.25
N ASN A 17 11.44 -35.72 6.02
CA ASN A 17 10.17 -36.48 6.07
C ASN A 17 9.01 -35.69 5.44
N SER A 18 9.06 -35.59 4.11
CA SER A 18 7.95 -35.23 3.23
C SER A 18 8.15 -36.02 1.93
N VAL A 19 7.06 -36.40 1.25
CA VAL A 19 7.06 -37.34 0.10
C VAL A 19 7.41 -38.78 0.48
N TYR A 20 6.44 -39.51 1.05
CA TYR A 20 5.98 -40.81 0.52
C TYR A 20 4.67 -41.23 1.23
N ALA A 21 3.54 -40.91 0.59
CA ALA A 21 2.20 -41.30 1.03
C ALA A 21 1.28 -41.40 -0.20
N GLN A 22 1.65 -42.27 -1.13
CA GLN A 22 0.92 -42.50 -2.38
C GLN A 22 0.18 -43.84 -2.33
N ALA A 23 -1.02 -43.88 -2.88
CA ALA A 23 -1.85 -45.08 -3.12
C ALA A 23 -2.20 -45.94 -1.88
N ASN A 24 -3.36 -45.64 -1.29
CA ASN A 24 -4.37 -46.66 -0.97
C ASN A 24 -5.71 -45.97 -0.68
N SER A 25 -6.41 -45.55 -1.74
CA SER A 25 -7.70 -44.87 -1.69
C SER A 25 -8.68 -45.43 -2.73
N GLU A 26 -8.64 -46.74 -2.95
CA GLU A 26 -9.72 -47.46 -3.64
C GLU A 26 -10.82 -47.81 -2.64
N ASN A 27 -12.08 -47.91 -3.12
CA ASN A 27 -13.26 -48.34 -2.36
C ASN A 27 -13.91 -47.37 -1.34
N VAL A 28 -13.85 -46.05 -1.55
CA VAL A 28 -14.92 -45.13 -1.07
C VAL A 28 -15.34 -44.11 -2.14
N ILE A 29 -15.72 -44.58 -3.33
CA ILE A 29 -16.43 -43.78 -4.34
C ILE A 29 -17.73 -44.48 -4.71
N ASN A 30 -18.86 -43.94 -4.20
CA ASN A 30 -20.18 -43.85 -4.85
C ASN A 30 -21.32 -43.65 -3.83
N ARG A 31 -21.33 -42.47 -3.20
CA ARG A 31 -22.59 -41.77 -2.85
C ARG A 31 -22.46 -40.30 -3.20
N ILE A 32 -22.62 -40.01 -4.50
CA ILE A 32 -23.06 -38.69 -4.94
C ILE A 32 -24.36 -38.39 -4.15
N PRO A 33 -24.47 -37.26 -3.44
CA PRO A 33 -25.74 -36.87 -2.84
C PRO A 33 -26.77 -36.69 -3.97
N THR A 34 -27.82 -37.52 -3.97
CA THR A 34 -28.97 -37.31 -4.86
C THR A 34 -29.52 -35.90 -4.64
N PRO A 35 -29.82 -35.13 -5.70
CA PRO A 35 -30.26 -33.75 -5.55
C PRO A 35 -31.50 -33.69 -4.66
N ILE A 36 -31.41 -32.97 -3.54
CA ILE A 36 -32.57 -32.66 -2.72
C ILE A 36 -33.52 -31.84 -3.61
N ALA A 37 -34.72 -32.36 -3.84
CA ALA A 37 -35.67 -31.76 -4.77
C ALA A 37 -35.97 -30.31 -4.36
N ALA A 38 -35.64 -29.36 -5.24
CA ALA A 38 -35.93 -27.96 -5.03
C ALA A 38 -37.45 -27.77 -4.99
N THR A 39 -37.95 -27.16 -3.92
CA THR A 39 -39.30 -26.59 -3.89
C THR A 39 -39.39 -25.51 -4.95
N SER A 40 -40.27 -25.71 -5.93
CA SER A 40 -40.40 -24.95 -7.18
C SER A 40 -40.16 -23.43 -7.09
N SER A 41 -39.15 -22.96 -7.82
CA SER A 41 -38.99 -21.56 -8.27
C SER A 41 -38.45 -21.54 -9.70
N SER A 42 -38.77 -20.49 -10.45
CA SER A 42 -38.47 -20.36 -11.88
C SER A 42 -37.14 -19.66 -12.14
N GLU A 43 -36.04 -20.22 -11.63
CA GLU A 43 -34.68 -19.73 -11.94
C GLU A 43 -34.39 -19.88 -13.45
N PRO A 44 -33.90 -18.83 -14.15
CA PRO A 44 -33.58 -18.94 -15.57
C PRO A 44 -32.34 -19.84 -15.78
N PRO A 45 -32.29 -20.63 -16.87
CA PRO A 45 -31.14 -21.48 -17.15
C PRO A 45 -29.87 -20.64 -17.38
N ILE A 46 -28.76 -21.13 -16.84
CA ILE A 46 -27.43 -20.57 -17.08
C ILE A 46 -26.99 -20.94 -18.50
N VAL A 47 -26.59 -19.93 -19.27
CA VAL A 47 -25.97 -20.11 -20.59
C VAL A 47 -24.45 -20.14 -20.40
N ASN A 48 -23.78 -21.16 -20.92
CA ASN A 48 -22.35 -21.38 -20.67
C ASN A 48 -21.49 -20.19 -21.11
N GLY A 49 -20.82 -19.56 -20.14
CA GLY A 49 -19.99 -18.38 -20.31
C GLY A 49 -20.74 -17.05 -20.44
N GLU A 50 -22.03 -16.98 -20.04
CA GLU A 50 -22.68 -15.70 -19.77
C GLU A 50 -22.19 -15.11 -18.44
N ARG A 51 -22.45 -13.82 -18.23
CA ARG A 51 -22.08 -13.12 -16.99
C ARG A 51 -23.18 -13.20 -15.93
N LEU A 52 -22.78 -13.22 -14.65
CA LEU A 52 -23.71 -13.18 -13.52
C LEU A 52 -24.61 -11.93 -13.57
N SER A 53 -24.07 -10.77 -13.97
CA SER A 53 -24.85 -9.55 -14.25
C SER A 53 -26.01 -9.81 -15.23
N GLN A 54 -25.76 -10.50 -16.34
CA GLN A 54 -26.76 -10.85 -17.35
C GLN A 54 -27.77 -11.86 -16.82
N TRP A 55 -27.32 -12.88 -16.08
CA TRP A 55 -28.20 -13.86 -15.44
C TRP A 55 -29.15 -13.21 -14.44
N LEU A 56 -28.65 -12.29 -13.61
CA LEU A 56 -29.45 -11.56 -12.61
C LEU A 56 -30.48 -10.61 -13.26
N LEU A 57 -30.20 -10.04 -14.43
CA LEU A 57 -31.19 -9.25 -15.17
C LEU A 57 -32.32 -10.13 -15.72
N LYS A 58 -32.00 -11.30 -16.30
CA LYS A 58 -33.02 -12.29 -16.71
C LYS A 58 -33.89 -12.73 -15.53
N GLU A 59 -33.27 -12.99 -14.37
CA GLU A 59 -33.97 -13.41 -13.15
C GLU A 59 -34.91 -12.29 -12.65
N GLN A 60 -34.44 -11.05 -12.59
CA GLN A 60 -35.26 -9.87 -12.26
C GLN A 60 -36.46 -9.70 -13.21
N GLU A 61 -36.27 -9.89 -14.51
CA GLU A 61 -37.37 -9.86 -15.49
C GLU A 61 -38.38 -10.98 -15.27
N VAL A 62 -37.93 -12.21 -14.98
CA VAL A 62 -38.82 -13.33 -14.63
C VAL A 62 -39.62 -13.03 -13.35
N GLN A 63 -38.99 -12.52 -12.30
CA GLN A 63 -39.67 -12.18 -11.04
C GLN A 63 -40.65 -11.02 -11.18
N ASN A 64 -40.31 -9.98 -11.95
CA ASN A 64 -41.21 -8.86 -12.23
C ASN A 64 -42.46 -9.32 -13.00
N ASN A 65 -42.30 -10.25 -13.95
CA ASN A 65 -43.44 -10.84 -14.66
C ASN A 65 -44.25 -11.79 -13.76
N ALA A 66 -43.60 -12.63 -12.95
CA ALA A 66 -44.25 -13.53 -12.00
C ALA A 66 -45.00 -12.79 -10.87
N SER A 67 -44.57 -11.59 -10.52
CA SER A 67 -45.20 -10.72 -9.50
C SER A 67 -46.62 -10.26 -9.89
N GLN A 68 -46.97 -10.27 -11.18
CA GLN A 68 -48.37 -10.02 -11.62
C GLN A 68 -49.31 -11.19 -11.29
N ASN A 69 -48.77 -12.38 -10.99
CA ASN A 69 -49.51 -13.60 -10.65
C ASN A 69 -49.40 -13.98 -9.16
N TYR A 70 -49.45 -12.99 -8.25
CA TYR A 70 -49.60 -13.17 -6.80
C TYR A 70 -48.62 -14.13 -6.09
N SER A 71 -47.39 -14.29 -6.62
CA SER A 71 -46.34 -15.04 -5.90
C SER A 71 -45.96 -14.32 -4.60
N SER A 72 -45.98 -15.03 -3.48
CA SER A 72 -45.78 -14.46 -2.13
C SER A 72 -44.30 -14.38 -1.69
N VAL A 73 -43.36 -14.66 -2.61
CA VAL A 73 -41.94 -14.85 -2.31
C VAL A 73 -41.13 -13.66 -2.83
N THR A 74 -40.72 -12.75 -1.93
CA THR A 74 -39.82 -11.64 -2.31
C THR A 74 -38.38 -12.15 -2.48
N PRO A 75 -37.75 -11.99 -3.66
CA PRO A 75 -36.35 -12.36 -3.88
C PRO A 75 -35.40 -11.44 -3.11
N TYR A 76 -34.27 -11.99 -2.64
CA TYR A 76 -33.32 -11.30 -1.77
C TYR A 76 -31.91 -11.32 -2.33
N TYR A 77 -31.65 -10.38 -3.25
CA TYR A 77 -30.40 -10.26 -3.99
C TYR A 77 -29.14 -10.10 -3.12
N LEU A 78 -29.22 -9.60 -1.88
CA LEU A 78 -28.05 -9.59 -0.99
C LEU A 78 -27.61 -11.01 -0.59
N GLY A 79 -28.56 -11.96 -0.51
CA GLY A 79 -28.28 -13.36 -0.25
C GLY A 79 -27.85 -14.18 -1.47
N THR A 80 -27.73 -13.57 -2.65
CA THR A 80 -27.35 -14.26 -3.90
C THR A 80 -26.11 -15.13 -3.70
N SER A 81 -26.12 -16.31 -4.31
CA SER A 81 -25.08 -17.32 -4.14
C SER A 81 -24.68 -17.89 -5.48
N TRP A 82 -23.48 -17.52 -5.96
CA TRP A 82 -22.81 -18.25 -7.05
C TRP A 82 -22.15 -19.50 -6.44
N LEU A 83 -22.61 -20.67 -6.86
CA LEU A 83 -22.11 -21.98 -6.45
C LEU A 83 -21.34 -22.58 -7.64
N THR A 84 -20.06 -22.86 -7.47
CA THR A 84 -19.22 -23.44 -8.53
C THR A 84 -18.59 -24.76 -8.07
N PRO A 85 -18.66 -25.85 -8.86
CA PRO A 85 -18.03 -27.14 -8.53
C PRO A 85 -16.53 -27.03 -8.24
N GLN A 86 -15.86 -26.06 -8.87
CA GLN A 86 -14.43 -25.78 -8.81
C GLN A 86 -13.98 -25.46 -7.37
N GLU A 87 -14.84 -24.83 -6.57
CA GLU A 87 -14.57 -24.40 -5.19
C GLU A 87 -14.87 -25.51 -4.15
N LEU A 88 -15.47 -26.64 -4.55
CA LEU A 88 -15.84 -27.74 -3.62
C LEU A 88 -14.62 -28.40 -2.95
N THR A 89 -13.48 -28.50 -3.65
CA THR A 89 -12.25 -29.08 -3.08
C THR A 89 -11.68 -28.19 -1.99
N ASP A 90 -11.57 -26.90 -2.24
CA ASP A 90 -10.98 -25.93 -1.31
C ASP A 90 -11.90 -25.71 -0.10
N GLN A 91 -13.22 -25.71 -0.29
CA GLN A 91 -14.18 -25.71 0.84
C GLN A 91 -14.16 -27.01 1.65
N ASN A 92 -13.81 -28.16 1.07
CA ASN A 92 -13.53 -29.36 1.85
C ASN A 92 -12.24 -29.19 2.67
N ILE A 93 -11.19 -28.59 2.12
CA ILE A 93 -9.94 -28.28 2.85
C ILE A 93 -10.21 -27.27 3.98
N ASP A 94 -11.07 -26.27 3.78
CA ASP A 94 -11.52 -25.34 4.82
C ASP A 94 -12.33 -26.06 5.91
N LYS A 95 -13.27 -26.94 5.55
CA LYS A 95 -14.03 -27.73 6.52
C LYS A 95 -13.12 -28.64 7.36
N GLN A 96 -12.12 -29.27 6.75
CA GLN A 96 -11.10 -30.02 7.49
C GLN A 96 -10.22 -29.10 8.34
N SER A 97 -9.90 -27.89 7.88
CA SER A 97 -9.13 -26.90 8.64
C SER A 97 -9.91 -26.40 9.87
N LEU A 98 -11.23 -26.21 9.74
CA LEU A 98 -12.15 -25.92 10.84
C LEU A 98 -12.21 -27.06 11.87
N ILE A 99 -12.31 -28.32 11.43
CA ILE A 99 -12.25 -29.50 12.30
C ILE A 99 -10.90 -29.53 13.05
N ASN A 100 -9.79 -29.40 12.34
CA ASN A 100 -8.45 -29.37 12.91
C ASN A 100 -8.24 -28.20 13.90
N ALA A 101 -8.80 -27.02 13.62
CA ALA A 101 -8.76 -25.87 14.52
C ALA A 101 -9.60 -26.13 15.79
N PHE A 102 -10.77 -26.73 15.63
CA PHE A 102 -11.67 -27.11 16.73
C PHE A 102 -11.05 -28.18 17.66
N GLU A 103 -10.44 -29.22 17.11
CA GLU A 103 -9.81 -30.29 17.90
C GLU A 103 -8.62 -29.82 18.75
N ARG A 104 -7.95 -28.73 18.34
CA ARG A 104 -6.86 -28.11 19.11
C ARG A 104 -7.36 -27.39 20.38
N ILE A 105 -8.67 -27.14 20.51
CA ILE A 105 -9.30 -26.49 21.68
C ILE A 105 -9.48 -27.52 22.82
N PRO A 106 -9.08 -27.19 24.07
CA PRO A 106 -9.20 -28.13 25.18
C PRO A 106 -10.66 -28.35 25.64
N PHE A 107 -11.11 -29.60 25.62
CA PHE A 107 -12.36 -30.07 26.23
C PHE A 107 -12.04 -31.19 27.22
N PRO A 108 -11.97 -30.91 28.54
CA PRO A 108 -11.68 -31.92 29.55
C PRO A 108 -12.74 -33.03 29.56
N GLU A 109 -12.32 -34.29 29.45
CA GLU A 109 -13.26 -35.42 29.42
C GLU A 109 -13.91 -35.73 30.77
N SER A 110 -13.33 -35.24 31.86
CA SER A 110 -13.90 -35.30 33.21
C SER A 110 -15.12 -34.37 33.40
N ASP A 111 -15.34 -33.41 32.51
CA ASP A 111 -16.45 -32.46 32.57
C ASP A 111 -17.61 -32.88 31.61
N PRO A 112 -18.78 -33.31 32.14
CA PRO A 112 -19.96 -33.62 31.33
C PRO A 112 -20.49 -32.45 30.50
N ASN A 113 -20.24 -31.20 30.92
CA ASN A 113 -20.64 -30.02 30.17
C ASN A 113 -19.73 -29.82 28.95
N SER A 114 -18.41 -29.85 29.13
CA SER A 114 -17.44 -29.83 28.01
C SER A 114 -17.67 -30.97 27.02
N LYS A 115 -18.06 -32.17 27.47
CA LYS A 115 -18.50 -33.26 26.58
C LYS A 115 -19.74 -32.88 25.76
N LYS A 116 -20.78 -32.30 26.37
CA LYS A 116 -21.98 -31.82 25.65
C LYS A 116 -21.66 -30.70 24.66
N ILE A 117 -20.85 -29.71 25.05
CA ILE A 117 -20.43 -28.60 24.19
C ILE A 117 -19.59 -29.13 23.00
N LYS A 118 -18.66 -30.07 23.25
CA LYS A 118 -17.88 -30.70 22.17
C LYS A 118 -18.80 -31.41 21.18
N ALA A 119 -19.75 -32.21 21.67
CA ALA A 119 -20.71 -32.92 20.82
C ALA A 119 -21.61 -31.96 20.00
N ALA A 120 -22.06 -30.84 20.59
CA ALA A 120 -22.88 -29.85 19.91
C ALA A 120 -22.12 -29.15 18.77
N PHE A 121 -20.87 -28.74 18.99
CA PHE A 121 -20.04 -28.16 17.93
C PHE A 121 -19.62 -29.19 16.87
N VAL A 122 -19.29 -30.44 17.24
CA VAL A 122 -19.04 -31.51 16.26
C VAL A 122 -20.27 -31.75 15.39
N LYS A 123 -21.47 -31.76 15.98
CA LYS A 123 -22.73 -31.84 15.22
C LYS A 123 -22.86 -30.67 14.24
N LEU A 124 -22.72 -29.42 14.72
CA LEU A 124 -22.82 -28.21 13.91
C LEU A 124 -21.81 -28.19 12.74
N ILE A 125 -20.56 -28.58 12.99
CA ILE A 125 -19.50 -28.65 11.97
C ILE A 125 -19.78 -29.76 10.96
N ASN A 126 -20.31 -30.91 11.40
CA ASN A 126 -20.69 -31.98 10.49
C ASN A 126 -21.87 -31.58 9.59
N GLU A 127 -22.88 -30.89 10.15
CA GLU A 127 -24.08 -30.41 9.43
C GLU A 127 -23.81 -29.25 8.45
N MET A 128 -22.77 -28.44 8.66
CA MET A 128 -22.35 -27.42 7.68
C MET A 128 -21.96 -28.04 6.34
N GLN A 129 -22.59 -27.59 5.26
CA GLN A 129 -22.42 -28.16 3.93
C GLN A 129 -21.24 -27.52 3.19
N VAL A 130 -20.57 -28.29 2.34
CA VAL A 130 -19.63 -27.77 1.33
C VAL A 130 -20.48 -27.48 0.09
N THR A 131 -20.62 -26.21 -0.25
CA THR A 131 -21.65 -25.71 -1.20
C THR A 131 -21.06 -25.26 -2.53
N GLY A 132 -19.75 -25.01 -2.59
CA GLY A 132 -19.09 -24.36 -3.73
C GLY A 132 -19.37 -22.86 -3.79
N ARG A 133 -19.96 -22.26 -2.74
CA ARG A 133 -20.36 -20.86 -2.73
C ARG A 133 -19.16 -19.91 -2.74
N VAL A 134 -19.05 -19.10 -3.79
CA VAL A 134 -18.09 -18.00 -3.89
C VAL A 134 -18.69 -16.74 -3.26
N THR A 135 -17.91 -16.03 -2.46
CA THR A 135 -18.31 -14.72 -1.92
C THR A 135 -18.26 -13.65 -3.02
N LEU A 136 -19.36 -12.93 -3.20
CA LEU A 136 -19.51 -11.91 -4.24
C LEU A 136 -19.22 -10.52 -3.63
N PRO A 137 -18.39 -9.67 -4.26
CA PRO A 137 -18.07 -8.32 -3.75
C PRO A 137 -19.23 -7.33 -3.88
N ASN A 138 -20.20 -7.65 -4.75
CA ASN A 138 -21.47 -6.95 -4.91
C ASN A 138 -22.45 -7.92 -5.62
N THR A 139 -23.76 -7.78 -5.41
CA THR A 139 -24.80 -8.59 -6.07
C THR A 139 -25.76 -7.76 -6.93
N ASN A 140 -25.54 -6.45 -7.05
CA ASN A 140 -26.29 -5.58 -7.94
C ASN A 140 -25.87 -5.79 -9.40
N ALA A 141 -26.78 -6.31 -10.22
CA ALA A 141 -26.54 -6.65 -11.63
C ALA A 141 -25.96 -5.50 -12.47
N ARG A 142 -26.46 -4.26 -12.31
CA ARG A 142 -25.98 -3.08 -13.06
C ARG A 142 -24.63 -2.59 -12.57
N PHE A 143 -24.31 -2.75 -11.29
CA PHE A 143 -22.96 -2.49 -10.79
C PHE A 143 -21.95 -3.50 -11.36
N LEU A 144 -22.33 -4.78 -11.43
CA LEU A 144 -21.49 -5.84 -11.99
C LEU A 144 -21.27 -5.64 -13.50
N GLU A 145 -22.33 -5.30 -14.26
CA GLU A 145 -22.28 -5.00 -15.70
C GLU A 145 -21.25 -3.91 -16.07
N VAL A 146 -21.10 -2.87 -15.23
CA VAL A 146 -20.09 -1.81 -15.44
C VAL A 146 -18.75 -2.07 -14.74
N ASN A 147 -18.63 -3.13 -13.93
CA ASN A 147 -17.38 -3.55 -13.27
C ASN A 147 -17.04 -5.01 -13.63
N PRO A 148 -16.69 -5.33 -14.88
CA PRO A 148 -16.51 -6.71 -15.34
C PRO A 148 -15.48 -7.52 -14.56
N LYS A 149 -14.46 -6.87 -13.96
CA LYS A 149 -13.49 -7.49 -13.01
C LYS A 149 -14.14 -8.13 -11.77
N LEU A 150 -15.32 -7.65 -11.35
CA LEU A 150 -16.05 -8.08 -10.16
C LEU A 150 -17.23 -9.00 -10.52
N ASP A 151 -17.52 -9.15 -11.81
CA ASP A 151 -18.62 -9.90 -12.38
C ASP A 151 -18.11 -11.26 -12.92
N PRO A 152 -18.47 -12.39 -12.30
CA PRO A 152 -18.02 -13.69 -12.75
C PRO A 152 -18.70 -14.13 -14.06
N VAL A 153 -17.97 -14.96 -14.80
CA VAL A 153 -18.46 -15.65 -16.00
C VAL A 153 -18.83 -17.07 -15.57
N LEU A 154 -20.08 -17.46 -15.80
CA LEU A 154 -20.66 -18.70 -15.29
C LEU A 154 -20.32 -19.89 -16.19
N GLU A 155 -19.83 -20.99 -15.65
CA GLU A 155 -19.46 -22.19 -16.42
C GLU A 155 -20.50 -23.33 -16.31
N ASN A 156 -20.48 -24.27 -17.26
CA ASN A 156 -21.28 -25.51 -17.22
C ASN A 156 -21.06 -26.27 -15.89
N GLY A 157 -22.11 -26.34 -15.07
CA GLY A 157 -22.08 -26.98 -13.75
C GLY A 157 -22.18 -26.00 -12.59
N ASP A 158 -21.96 -24.70 -12.84
CA ASP A 158 -22.29 -23.64 -11.88
C ASP A 158 -23.81 -23.59 -11.62
N ARG A 159 -24.16 -23.00 -10.48
CA ARG A 159 -25.54 -22.61 -10.15
C ARG A 159 -25.52 -21.21 -9.54
N VAL A 160 -26.56 -20.42 -9.81
CA VAL A 160 -26.81 -19.18 -9.09
C VAL A 160 -28.14 -19.35 -8.36
N VAL A 161 -28.16 -19.04 -7.07
CA VAL A 161 -29.37 -19.11 -6.24
C VAL A 161 -29.69 -17.73 -5.69
N VAL A 162 -30.92 -17.26 -5.92
CA VAL A 162 -31.47 -16.04 -5.31
C VAL A 162 -32.43 -16.46 -4.20
N PRO A 163 -32.04 -16.37 -2.91
CA PRO A 163 -32.87 -16.83 -1.81
C PRO A 163 -34.08 -15.91 -1.59
N PRO A 164 -35.14 -16.40 -0.92
CA PRO A 164 -36.22 -15.54 -0.45
C PRO A 164 -35.76 -14.69 0.74
N SER A 165 -36.41 -13.55 0.96
CA SER A 165 -36.03 -12.61 2.03
C SER A 165 -36.17 -13.21 3.44
N PRO A 166 -35.06 -13.40 4.19
CA PRO A 166 -35.12 -13.89 5.57
C PRO A 166 -35.69 -12.82 6.50
N SER A 167 -36.20 -13.25 7.66
CA SER A 167 -36.82 -12.34 8.65
C SER A 167 -36.21 -12.43 10.05
N THR A 168 -35.07 -13.11 10.17
CA THR A 168 -34.34 -13.38 11.41
C THR A 168 -32.84 -13.18 11.20
N ILE A 169 -32.10 -13.09 12.30
CA ILE A 169 -30.64 -13.22 12.37
C ILE A 169 -30.35 -14.44 13.25
N THR A 170 -29.23 -15.13 13.03
CA THR A 170 -28.92 -16.35 13.77
C THR A 170 -27.59 -16.26 14.53
N VAL A 171 -27.67 -16.33 15.86
CA VAL A 171 -26.53 -16.29 16.76
C VAL A 171 -26.12 -17.71 17.16
N ILE A 172 -24.85 -18.05 16.95
CA ILE A 172 -24.23 -19.28 17.45
C ILE A 172 -23.82 -19.06 18.90
N ARG A 173 -24.30 -19.91 19.81
CA ARG A 173 -23.99 -19.79 21.24
C ARG A 173 -22.69 -20.52 21.61
N SER A 174 -22.09 -20.07 22.71
CA SER A 174 -20.92 -20.64 23.41
C SER A 174 -20.94 -22.16 23.65
N ASN A 175 -22.14 -22.75 23.68
CA ASN A 175 -22.39 -24.17 23.93
C ASN A 175 -22.66 -25.00 22.65
N GLY A 176 -22.54 -24.41 21.47
CA GLY A 176 -22.77 -25.06 20.17
C GLY A 176 -24.23 -25.10 19.73
N THR A 177 -25.17 -24.48 20.47
CA THR A 177 -26.57 -24.37 20.06
C THR A 177 -26.84 -23.11 19.24
N LEU A 178 -27.78 -23.19 18.31
CA LEU A 178 -28.18 -22.06 17.47
C LEU A 178 -29.34 -21.28 18.09
N CYS A 179 -29.36 -19.97 17.82
CA CYS A 179 -30.39 -19.05 18.28
C CYS A 179 -30.92 -18.22 17.11
N SER A 180 -32.17 -18.42 16.71
CA SER A 180 -32.82 -17.58 15.69
C SER A 180 -33.61 -16.47 16.37
N ILE A 181 -33.39 -15.22 15.97
CA ILE A 181 -33.96 -14.03 16.59
C ILE A 181 -34.52 -13.08 15.53
N ARG A 182 -35.72 -12.52 15.75
CA ARG A 182 -36.42 -11.67 14.76
C ARG A 182 -35.58 -10.45 14.40
N TYR A 183 -35.35 -10.24 13.10
CA TYR A 183 -34.64 -9.05 12.60
C TYR A 183 -35.41 -7.76 12.91
N ARG A 184 -34.67 -6.69 13.19
CA ARG A 184 -35.15 -5.31 13.22
C ARG A 184 -34.09 -4.39 12.60
N PRO A 185 -34.47 -3.43 11.74
CA PRO A 185 -33.55 -2.42 11.24
C PRO A 185 -33.09 -1.48 12.37
N ASN A 186 -31.95 -0.82 12.16
CA ASN A 186 -31.36 0.16 13.09
C ASN A 186 -31.04 -0.42 14.49
N VAL A 187 -30.71 -1.71 14.57
CA VAL A 187 -30.32 -2.40 15.82
C VAL A 187 -28.91 -2.96 15.66
N GLU A 188 -28.03 -2.68 16.62
CA GLU A 188 -26.65 -3.19 16.65
C GLU A 188 -26.56 -4.67 17.05
N SER A 189 -25.50 -5.34 16.60
CA SER A 189 -25.26 -6.77 16.81
C SER A 189 -25.26 -7.19 18.29
N ARG A 190 -24.85 -6.29 19.20
CA ARG A 190 -24.86 -6.53 20.65
C ARG A 190 -26.26 -6.90 21.19
N PHE A 191 -27.33 -6.31 20.65
CA PHE A 191 -28.69 -6.60 21.11
C PHE A 191 -29.18 -7.97 20.62
N PHE A 192 -28.79 -8.39 19.42
CA PHE A 192 -29.08 -9.74 18.91
C PHE A 192 -28.34 -10.81 19.72
N VAL A 193 -27.05 -10.59 20.01
CA VAL A 193 -26.24 -11.47 20.88
C VAL A 193 -26.83 -11.54 22.29
N GLN A 194 -27.17 -10.40 22.90
CA GLN A 194 -27.78 -10.33 24.23
C GLN A 194 -29.15 -11.05 24.28
N GLY A 195 -29.99 -10.88 23.26
CA GLY A 195 -31.29 -11.56 23.14
C GLY A 195 -31.18 -13.08 22.92
N CYS A 196 -29.97 -13.58 22.68
CA CYS A 196 -29.63 -14.99 22.52
C CYS A 196 -28.79 -15.57 23.68
N LYS A 197 -28.41 -14.77 24.68
CA LYS A 197 -27.59 -15.18 25.83
C LYS A 197 -28.27 -16.28 26.64
N LEU A 198 -27.49 -17.27 27.11
CA LEU A 198 -28.02 -18.37 27.93
C LEU A 198 -28.44 -17.86 29.31
N ARG A 199 -29.62 -18.25 29.80
CA ARG A 199 -30.10 -17.89 31.15
C ARG A 199 -29.12 -18.39 32.21
N GLY A 200 -28.71 -17.51 33.12
CA GLY A 200 -27.73 -17.80 34.18
C GLY A 200 -26.27 -17.85 33.72
N SER A 201 -25.97 -17.62 32.44
CA SER A 201 -24.58 -17.53 31.96
C SER A 201 -23.97 -16.14 32.12
N SER A 202 -22.65 -16.09 32.31
CA SER A 202 -21.82 -14.90 32.22
C SER A 202 -21.20 -14.75 30.83
N ASP A 203 -21.92 -15.18 29.78
CA ASP A 203 -21.43 -15.27 28.40
C ASP A 203 -21.39 -13.90 27.70
N ASP A 204 -20.69 -12.94 28.29
CA ASP A 204 -20.46 -11.62 27.72
C ASP A 204 -19.23 -11.68 26.80
N ALA A 205 -19.40 -11.28 25.54
CA ALA A 205 -18.36 -11.24 24.53
C ALA A 205 -17.87 -9.79 24.32
N ASP A 206 -16.59 -9.61 23.97
CA ASP A 206 -16.06 -8.33 23.53
C ASP A 206 -16.23 -8.10 22.02
N TRP A 207 -16.22 -9.19 21.25
CA TRP A 207 -16.27 -9.17 19.79
C TRP A 207 -17.27 -10.21 19.28
N ALA A 208 -17.88 -9.94 18.13
CA ALA A 208 -18.52 -10.97 17.31
C ALA A 208 -17.86 -11.05 15.93
N TRP A 209 -17.91 -12.23 15.34
CA TRP A 209 -17.79 -12.44 13.91
C TRP A 209 -19.19 -12.35 13.32
N LEU A 210 -19.43 -11.30 12.54
CA LEU A 210 -20.60 -11.12 11.70
C LEU A 210 -20.28 -11.70 10.32
N VAL A 211 -21.15 -12.57 9.81
CA VAL A 211 -21.14 -13.01 8.42
C VAL A 211 -22.45 -12.56 7.78
N GLU A 212 -22.34 -11.66 6.83
CA GLU A 212 -23.49 -11.05 6.14
C GLU A 212 -24.06 -12.00 5.07
N PRO A 213 -25.29 -11.75 4.56
CA PRO A 213 -25.96 -12.66 3.63
C PRO A 213 -25.21 -12.90 2.32
N ASP A 214 -24.41 -11.94 1.85
CA ASP A 214 -23.51 -12.03 0.68
C ASP A 214 -22.24 -12.88 0.96
N GLY A 215 -21.99 -13.21 2.24
CA GLY A 215 -20.82 -13.93 2.73
C GLY A 215 -19.66 -13.02 3.16
N VAL A 216 -19.83 -11.69 3.22
CA VAL A 216 -18.81 -10.78 3.76
C VAL A 216 -18.65 -11.02 5.26
N ILE A 217 -17.40 -11.17 5.70
CA ILE A 217 -17.03 -11.44 7.10
C ILE A 217 -16.49 -10.17 7.75
N ARG A 218 -17.06 -9.76 8.89
CA ARG A 218 -16.60 -8.62 9.70
C ARG A 218 -16.40 -9.02 11.15
N LYS A 219 -15.28 -8.59 11.77
CA LYS A 219 -15.10 -8.70 13.22
C LYS A 219 -15.49 -7.37 13.87
N ILE A 220 -16.58 -7.40 14.65
CA ILE A 220 -17.25 -6.21 15.17
C ILE A 220 -17.22 -6.17 16.72
N PRO A 221 -17.15 -4.97 17.35
CA PRO A 221 -17.14 -4.85 18.79
C PRO A 221 -18.54 -4.92 19.41
N LEU A 222 -18.62 -5.43 20.64
CA LEU A 222 -19.87 -5.57 21.40
C LEU A 222 -19.85 -4.90 22.79
N ALA A 223 -18.66 -4.61 23.35
CA ALA A 223 -18.52 -4.18 24.73
C ALA A 223 -18.21 -2.67 24.85
N ALA A 224 -18.50 -2.10 26.02
CA ALA A 224 -18.37 -0.66 26.26
C ALA A 224 -16.94 -0.12 26.10
N TRP A 225 -15.90 -0.94 26.28
CA TRP A 225 -14.50 -0.50 26.19
C TRP A 225 -13.97 -0.50 24.74
N ASN A 226 -14.50 -1.35 23.86
CA ASN A 226 -14.11 -1.44 22.45
C ASN A 226 -15.18 -0.94 21.47
N ALA A 227 -16.25 -0.31 21.96
CA ALA A 227 -17.30 0.27 21.14
C ALA A 227 -16.71 1.09 19.98
N ALA A 228 -17.11 0.78 18.75
CA ALA A 228 -16.68 1.47 17.54
C ALA A 228 -17.86 1.53 16.57
N LYS A 229 -17.74 2.29 15.49
CA LYS A 229 -18.77 2.29 14.45
C LYS A 229 -18.83 0.91 13.81
N GLN A 230 -20.03 0.33 13.71
CA GLN A 230 -20.25 -0.96 13.09
C GLN A 230 -21.26 -0.84 11.94
N ASP A 231 -21.05 -1.62 10.89
CA ASP A 231 -22.11 -1.92 9.93
C ASP A 231 -23.20 -2.73 10.65
N LEU A 232 -24.46 -2.41 10.39
CA LEU A 232 -25.59 -3.05 11.07
C LEU A 232 -25.98 -4.34 10.36
N PRO A 233 -26.20 -5.45 11.09
CA PRO A 233 -26.35 -6.76 10.48
C PRO A 233 -27.64 -6.85 9.65
N ALA A 234 -27.50 -7.23 8.38
CA ALA A 234 -28.63 -7.50 7.49
C ALA A 234 -29.45 -8.73 7.94
N PRO A 235 -30.74 -8.85 7.55
CA PRO A 235 -31.52 -10.05 7.83
C PRO A 235 -30.88 -11.27 7.15
N GLY A 236 -30.87 -12.41 7.85
CA GLY A 236 -30.17 -13.63 7.42
C GLY A 236 -28.67 -13.65 7.74
N SER A 237 -28.15 -12.66 8.49
CA SER A 237 -26.75 -12.70 8.96
C SER A 237 -26.52 -13.79 10.01
N TRP A 238 -25.32 -14.38 10.00
CA TRP A 238 -24.80 -15.21 11.08
C TRP A 238 -23.96 -14.39 12.06
N LEU A 239 -24.08 -14.68 13.36
CA LEU A 239 -23.29 -14.05 14.42
C LEU A 239 -22.64 -15.12 15.32
N TRP A 240 -21.31 -15.12 15.39
CA TRP A 240 -20.55 -15.90 16.38
C TRP A 240 -19.90 -14.97 17.39
N ALA A 241 -20.38 -15.00 18.64
CA ALA A 241 -19.92 -14.13 19.72
C ALA A 241 -19.22 -14.96 20.83
N PRO A 242 -17.90 -15.24 20.71
CA PRO A 242 -17.18 -16.04 21.68
C PRO A 242 -17.09 -15.32 23.06
N PRO A 243 -17.53 -15.97 24.17
CA PRO A 243 -17.45 -15.38 25.50
C PRO A 243 -16.03 -15.00 25.92
N ARG A 244 -15.91 -13.88 26.62
CA ARG A 244 -14.63 -13.30 27.07
C ARG A 244 -13.85 -14.26 27.99
N TRP A 245 -12.53 -14.32 27.78
CA TRP A 245 -11.57 -15.21 28.48
C TRP A 245 -11.91 -16.70 28.45
N SER A 246 -12.78 -17.13 27.54
CA SER A 246 -13.06 -18.54 27.33
C SER A 246 -11.97 -19.22 26.49
N LYS A 247 -12.08 -20.54 26.36
CA LYS A 247 -11.27 -21.32 25.40
C LYS A 247 -11.44 -20.90 23.93
N TRP A 248 -12.46 -20.10 23.62
CA TRP A 248 -12.72 -19.53 22.30
C TRP A 248 -11.94 -18.23 22.01
N THR A 249 -11.38 -17.54 23.03
CA THR A 249 -10.70 -16.24 22.86
C THR A 249 -9.20 -16.29 23.16
N ASN A 250 -8.58 -17.47 23.06
CA ASN A 250 -7.12 -17.63 22.99
C ASN A 250 -6.70 -17.84 21.51
N SER A 251 -5.39 -17.89 21.22
CA SER A 251 -4.87 -18.01 19.85
C SER A 251 -5.41 -19.21 19.05
N LYS A 252 -5.77 -20.32 19.70
CA LYS A 252 -6.40 -21.48 19.04
C LYS A 252 -7.90 -21.27 18.81
N GLY A 253 -8.58 -20.70 19.80
CA GLY A 253 -10.00 -20.36 19.70
C GLY A 253 -10.29 -19.27 18.67
N GLU A 254 -9.35 -18.33 18.50
CA GLU A 254 -9.38 -17.29 17.48
C GLU A 254 -9.24 -17.90 16.07
N GLN A 255 -8.25 -18.79 15.84
CA GLN A 255 -8.11 -19.57 14.60
C GLN A 255 -9.38 -20.38 14.27
N PHE A 256 -9.98 -21.01 15.27
CA PHE A 256 -11.27 -21.70 15.11
C PHE A 256 -12.40 -20.72 14.75
N SER A 257 -12.45 -19.54 15.36
CA SER A 257 -13.51 -18.56 15.13
C SER A 257 -13.44 -17.95 13.72
N GLU A 258 -12.22 -17.72 13.22
CA GLU A 258 -11.94 -17.28 11.85
C GLU A 258 -12.33 -18.38 10.83
N ALA A 259 -11.89 -19.63 11.05
CA ALA A 259 -12.27 -20.77 10.21
C ALA A 259 -13.78 -21.04 10.24
N LEU A 260 -14.45 -20.83 11.39
CA LEU A 260 -15.90 -20.94 11.54
C LEU A 260 -16.60 -19.85 10.73
N ALA A 261 -16.16 -18.60 10.81
CA ALA A 261 -16.70 -17.50 10.01
C ALA A 261 -16.52 -17.77 8.49
N LYS A 262 -15.37 -18.32 8.08
CA LYS A 262 -15.11 -18.74 6.69
C LYS A 262 -16.04 -19.88 6.22
N MET A 263 -16.31 -20.87 7.07
CA MET A 263 -17.26 -21.95 6.74
C MET A 263 -18.71 -21.43 6.68
N LEU A 264 -19.06 -20.46 7.53
CA LEU A 264 -20.38 -19.83 7.58
C LEU A 264 -20.69 -19.00 6.34
N SER A 265 -19.71 -18.29 5.76
CA SER A 265 -19.95 -17.52 4.52
C SER A 265 -20.36 -18.41 3.36
N ALA A 266 -19.96 -19.68 3.36
CA ALA A 266 -20.37 -20.68 2.37
C ALA A 266 -21.81 -21.23 2.58
N GLN A 267 -22.44 -21.06 3.75
CA GLN A 267 -23.76 -21.67 4.05
C GLN A 267 -24.96 -20.91 3.45
N GLY A 268 -24.76 -19.70 2.95
CA GLY A 268 -25.86 -18.80 2.56
C GLY A 268 -26.56 -18.15 3.76
N PRO A 269 -27.66 -17.39 3.56
CA PRO A 269 -28.33 -16.67 4.64
C PRO A 269 -29.04 -17.60 5.65
N SER A 270 -29.09 -17.16 6.91
CA SER A 270 -29.76 -17.87 8.00
C SER A 270 -31.29 -17.66 7.99
N GLY A 271 -32.02 -18.53 8.71
CA GLY A 271 -33.46 -18.41 8.88
C GLY A 271 -34.29 -18.69 7.63
N LEU A 272 -33.75 -19.46 6.69
CA LEU A 272 -34.43 -19.93 5.47
C LEU A 272 -34.91 -21.38 5.66
N PRO A 273 -35.93 -21.86 4.92
CA PRO A 273 -36.45 -23.22 5.11
C PRO A 273 -35.41 -24.36 5.00
N ASN A 274 -34.33 -24.14 4.24
CA ASN A 274 -33.26 -25.11 4.01
C ASN A 274 -31.91 -24.70 4.64
N SER A 275 -31.85 -23.64 5.47
CA SER A 275 -30.60 -23.24 6.15
C SER A 275 -30.33 -24.10 7.40
N LEU A 276 -29.05 -24.16 7.79
CA LEU A 276 -28.49 -24.93 8.91
C LEU A 276 -29.23 -24.78 10.26
N ASP A 277 -29.94 -23.67 10.45
CA ASP A 277 -30.58 -23.28 11.70
C ASP A 277 -32.10 -23.52 11.77
N ASN A 278 -32.77 -23.87 10.66
CA ASN A 278 -34.23 -23.92 10.59
C ASN A 278 -34.87 -24.97 11.51
N SER A 279 -34.25 -26.16 11.61
CA SER A 279 -34.73 -27.29 12.42
C SER A 279 -34.05 -27.42 13.79
N SER A 280 -33.03 -26.61 14.06
CA SER A 280 -32.05 -26.83 15.14
C SER A 280 -31.90 -25.64 16.10
N SER A 281 -32.39 -24.44 15.72
CA SER A 281 -32.29 -23.24 16.54
C SER A 281 -33.44 -23.09 17.54
N SER A 282 -33.14 -22.44 18.68
CA SER A 282 -34.16 -21.99 19.64
C SER A 282 -34.40 -20.48 19.51
N ARG A 283 -35.64 -20.04 19.73
CA ARG A 283 -36.01 -18.62 19.57
C ARG A 283 -35.31 -17.74 20.62
N GLY A 284 -34.60 -16.72 20.16
CA GLY A 284 -34.14 -15.59 20.98
C GLY A 284 -35.21 -14.49 21.06
N THR A 285 -35.09 -13.61 22.05
CA THR A 285 -35.98 -12.46 22.25
C THR A 285 -35.13 -11.20 22.33
N LEU A 286 -35.36 -10.23 21.44
CA LEU A 286 -34.66 -8.95 21.50
C LEU A 286 -34.94 -8.27 22.85
N PRO A 287 -33.90 -7.76 23.55
CA PRO A 287 -34.10 -6.97 24.75
C PRO A 287 -34.85 -5.66 24.42
N PRO A 288 -35.44 -4.97 25.41
CA PRO A 288 -36.01 -3.64 25.20
C PRO A 288 -34.92 -2.65 24.76
N VAL A 289 -34.93 -2.29 23.48
CA VAL A 289 -34.09 -1.22 22.91
C VAL A 289 -34.87 0.09 23.03
N SER A 290 -34.33 1.11 23.70
CA SER A 290 -35.05 2.39 23.81
C SER A 290 -34.98 3.17 22.48
N PRO A 291 -35.90 4.13 22.24
CA PRO A 291 -35.81 5.01 21.08
C PRO A 291 -34.47 5.76 21.01
N LYS A 292 -33.85 6.05 22.16
CA LYS A 292 -32.52 6.67 22.22
C LYS A 292 -31.43 5.73 21.71
N ASP A 293 -31.47 4.45 22.09
CA ASP A 293 -30.49 3.44 21.67
C ASP A 293 -30.53 3.15 20.16
N LEU A 294 -31.70 3.26 19.53
CA LEU A 294 -31.86 3.13 18.07
C LEU A 294 -31.18 4.26 17.27
N TYR A 295 -30.92 5.41 17.91
CA TYR A 295 -30.24 6.56 17.29
C TYR A 295 -28.83 6.78 17.84
N SER A 296 -28.49 6.28 19.02
CA SER A 296 -27.13 6.29 19.57
C SER A 296 -26.35 5.04 19.15
N ILE A 297 -26.05 4.96 17.85
CA ILE A 297 -25.12 3.97 17.29
C ILE A 297 -23.74 4.17 17.93
N SER A 298 -23.02 3.08 18.17
CA SER A 298 -21.64 3.09 18.66
C SER A 298 -20.74 3.89 17.71
N ARG A 299 -19.77 4.62 18.28
CA ARG A 299 -18.84 5.48 17.54
C ARG A 299 -17.40 5.12 17.80
N ASP A 300 -16.54 5.40 16.83
CA ASP A 300 -15.09 5.25 16.95
C ASP A 300 -14.53 6.14 18.08
N LEU A 301 -13.34 5.82 18.57
CA LEU A 301 -12.70 6.61 19.62
C LEU A 301 -12.22 7.95 19.03
N PRO A 302 -12.70 9.11 19.52
CA PRO A 302 -12.14 10.39 19.11
C PRO A 302 -10.67 10.49 19.53
N ILE A 303 -9.77 10.50 18.53
CA ILE A 303 -8.33 10.75 18.71
C ILE A 303 -8.08 12.19 18.28
N SER A 304 -7.47 13.00 19.14
CA SER A 304 -7.15 14.41 18.87
C SER A 304 -5.85 14.82 19.55
N ALA A 305 -5.17 15.79 18.96
CA ALA A 305 -3.92 16.33 19.51
C ALA A 305 -4.17 17.25 20.71
N ASN A 306 -3.24 17.23 21.68
CA ASN A 306 -3.08 18.24 22.70
C ASN A 306 -2.26 19.44 22.16
N ILE A 307 -2.10 20.50 22.96
CA ILE A 307 -1.37 21.72 22.54
C ILE A 307 0.13 21.49 22.28
N TRP A 308 0.66 20.34 22.71
CA TRP A 308 2.03 19.88 22.49
C TRP A 308 2.16 18.91 21.31
N GLY A 309 1.10 18.73 20.51
CA GLY A 309 1.10 17.89 19.30
C GLY A 309 1.08 16.38 19.55
N GLU A 310 0.90 15.93 20.79
CA GLU A 310 0.74 14.50 21.12
C GLU A 310 -0.75 14.15 21.17
N THR A 311 -1.13 12.89 20.94
CA THR A 311 -2.51 12.46 21.26
C THR A 311 -2.79 12.65 22.76
N GLY A 312 -3.85 13.38 23.12
CA GLY A 312 -4.07 13.79 24.51
C GLY A 312 -5.38 14.55 24.77
N LEU A 313 -5.47 15.23 25.92
CA LEU A 313 -6.62 16.06 26.27
C LEU A 313 -6.41 17.52 25.84
N MET A 314 -5.75 18.34 26.66
CA MET A 314 -5.51 19.77 26.41
C MET A 314 -4.03 20.11 26.58
N GLN A 315 -3.47 19.90 27.78
CA GLN A 315 -2.05 19.99 28.11
C GLN A 315 -1.43 18.61 28.36
N THR A 316 -2.22 17.67 28.89
CA THR A 316 -1.79 16.32 29.24
C THR A 316 -1.79 15.37 28.03
N PRO A 317 -0.88 14.38 28.02
CA PRO A 317 -0.95 13.28 27.07
C PRO A 317 -2.04 12.27 27.47
N SER A 318 -2.43 11.40 26.55
CA SER A 318 -3.21 10.20 26.84
C SER A 318 -2.48 8.94 26.36
N ALA A 319 -2.87 7.77 26.87
CA ALA A 319 -2.35 6.48 26.42
C ALA A 319 -2.84 6.10 25.01
N ARG A 320 -3.75 6.89 24.43
CA ARG A 320 -4.26 6.71 23.08
C ARG A 320 -3.16 7.03 22.07
N THR A 321 -3.16 6.28 20.97
CA THR A 321 -2.19 6.41 19.87
C THR A 321 -2.93 6.44 18.54
N ALA A 322 -2.49 7.29 17.61
CA ALA A 322 -3.05 7.33 16.26
C ALA A 322 -2.70 6.06 15.45
N PRO A 323 -3.55 5.63 14.49
CA PRO A 323 -3.24 4.52 13.59
C PRO A 323 -1.93 4.71 12.82
N ALA A 324 -1.28 3.62 12.45
CA ALA A 324 -0.11 3.66 11.58
C ALA A 324 -0.41 4.41 10.26
N GLY A 325 0.56 5.19 9.81
CA GLY A 325 0.45 6.06 8.63
C GLY A 325 -0.20 7.42 8.92
N THR A 326 -0.78 7.66 10.09
CA THR A 326 -1.29 9.02 10.42
C THR A 326 -0.14 10.03 10.51
N GLY A 327 -0.27 11.11 9.74
CA GLY A 327 0.54 12.32 9.85
C GLY A 327 -0.34 13.52 10.19
N ALA A 328 0.16 14.46 11.00
CA ALA A 328 -0.58 15.67 11.34
C ALA A 328 0.32 16.91 11.55
N ILE A 329 -0.26 18.10 11.37
CA ILE A 329 0.34 19.40 11.65
C ILE A 329 -0.54 20.11 12.68
N THR A 330 0.00 20.39 13.86
CA THR A 330 -0.75 20.98 14.98
C THR A 330 -0.22 22.36 15.34
N LEU A 331 -1.03 23.39 15.10
CA LEU A 331 -0.80 24.77 15.51
C LEU A 331 -1.49 25.01 16.86
N GLY A 332 -0.71 25.28 17.92
CA GLY A 332 -1.22 25.53 19.27
C GLY A 332 -0.88 26.95 19.75
N TRP A 333 -1.77 27.58 20.51
CA TRP A 333 -1.52 28.88 21.13
C TRP A 333 -2.10 28.95 22.55
N PHE A 334 -1.28 29.44 23.49
CA PHE A 334 -1.69 29.85 24.82
C PHE A 334 -0.66 30.84 25.36
N ASN A 335 -1.05 32.05 25.77
CA ASN A 335 -0.09 33.07 26.19
C ASN A 335 0.86 32.56 27.30
N PRO A 336 2.21 32.75 27.21
CA PRO A 336 2.97 33.46 26.17
C PRO A 336 3.48 32.57 25.02
N TYR A 337 3.08 31.31 24.93
CA TYR A 337 3.63 30.32 24.01
C TYR A 337 2.81 30.16 22.73
N ALA A 338 3.50 29.88 21.62
CA ALA A 338 2.89 29.42 20.37
C ALA A 338 3.68 28.21 19.84
N ASN A 339 2.98 27.11 19.59
CA ASN A 339 3.56 25.82 19.22
C ASN A 339 3.22 25.48 17.76
N VAL A 340 4.22 25.05 17.00
CA VAL A 340 4.03 24.33 15.74
C VAL A 340 4.55 22.92 15.94
N ASN A 341 3.71 21.91 15.71
CA ASN A 341 4.06 20.51 15.87
C ASN A 341 3.85 19.75 14.57
N LEU A 342 4.74 18.80 14.26
CA LEU A 342 4.56 17.79 13.21
C LEU A 342 4.50 16.42 13.89
N PHE A 343 3.42 15.70 13.69
CA PHE A 343 3.13 14.41 14.30
C PHE A 343 3.17 13.30 13.26
N PHE A 344 3.75 12.15 13.63
CA PHE A 344 3.81 10.96 12.79
C PHE A 344 3.63 9.68 13.61
N SER A 345 2.74 8.79 13.15
CA SER A 345 2.59 7.42 13.67
C SER A 345 3.10 6.41 12.64
N PRO A 346 4.36 5.93 12.73
CA PRO A 346 4.86 4.90 11.81
C PRO A 346 4.23 3.52 12.09
N ILE A 347 3.89 3.22 13.34
CA ILE A 347 3.28 1.96 13.79
C ILE A 347 2.22 2.28 14.85
N ASP A 348 1.16 1.48 14.96
CA ASP A 348 0.04 1.74 15.90
C ASP A 348 0.48 1.92 17.36
N GLU A 349 1.65 1.35 17.70
CA GLU A 349 2.30 1.41 19.01
C GLU A 349 3.05 2.73 19.30
N LEU A 350 3.49 3.49 18.29
CA LEU A 350 4.50 4.54 18.43
C LEU A 350 4.05 5.88 17.83
N GLU A 351 4.08 6.94 18.63
CA GLU A 351 3.93 8.32 18.15
C GLU A 351 5.28 9.05 18.21
N PHE A 352 5.57 9.81 17.16
CA PHE A 352 6.73 10.69 17.06
C PHE A 352 6.26 12.14 16.82
N ILE A 353 6.78 13.07 17.61
CA ILE A 353 6.34 14.47 17.61
C ILE A 353 7.54 15.40 17.48
N LEU A 354 7.61 16.14 16.38
CA LEU A 354 8.50 17.29 16.23
C LEU A 354 7.79 18.53 16.75
N ARG A 355 8.47 19.36 17.53
CA ARG A 355 7.91 20.59 18.08
C ARG A 355 8.83 21.78 17.92
N TYR A 356 8.21 22.91 17.62
CA TYR A 356 8.82 24.23 17.64
C TYR A 356 7.97 25.15 18.53
N THR A 357 8.55 25.64 19.61
CA THR A 357 7.87 26.47 20.62
C THR A 357 8.41 27.89 20.58
N ASN A 358 7.58 28.88 20.27
CA ASN A 358 7.92 30.30 20.34
C ASN A 358 7.49 30.88 21.70
N MET A 359 8.38 31.66 22.34
CA MET A 359 8.14 32.28 23.64
C MET A 359 7.98 33.79 23.45
N ASN A 360 6.74 34.28 23.40
CA ASN A 360 6.41 35.64 22.92
C ASN A 360 6.96 36.78 23.80
N ASN A 361 7.30 36.48 25.06
CA ASN A 361 7.77 37.41 26.09
C ASN A 361 9.28 37.36 26.37
N VAL A 362 9.97 36.28 25.98
CA VAL A 362 11.42 36.11 26.23
C VAL A 362 12.19 36.54 24.97
N VAL A 363 13.17 37.43 25.11
CA VAL A 363 14.02 37.88 23.99
C VAL A 363 15.22 36.94 23.80
N TYR A 364 15.57 36.65 22.55
CA TYR A 364 16.74 35.86 22.17
C TYR A 364 18.01 36.72 22.21
N THR A 365 18.68 36.75 23.36
CA THR A 365 19.78 37.68 23.65
C THR A 365 21.06 37.46 22.84
N ALA A 366 21.29 36.25 22.31
CA ALA A 366 22.56 35.88 21.66
C ALA A 366 22.81 36.54 20.29
N SER A 367 21.82 37.19 19.68
CA SER A 367 21.97 37.91 18.40
C SER A 367 21.86 39.44 18.50
N GLY A 368 21.65 39.99 19.70
CA GLY A 368 21.45 41.44 19.91
C GLY A 368 20.20 42.04 19.26
N GLY A 369 19.30 41.21 18.71
CA GLY A 369 18.09 41.64 18.00
C GLY A 369 16.80 41.54 18.82
N THR A 370 15.70 42.01 18.23
CA THR A 370 14.34 42.02 18.83
C THR A 370 13.58 40.68 18.69
N GLN A 371 14.28 39.59 18.39
CA GLN A 371 13.66 38.29 18.17
C GLN A 371 13.22 37.61 19.48
N THR A 372 12.06 36.97 19.48
CA THR A 372 11.59 36.06 20.55
C THR A 372 12.47 34.81 20.67
N ASN A 373 12.62 34.29 21.88
CA ASN A 373 13.32 33.04 22.18
C ASN A 373 12.46 31.83 21.76
N LYS A 374 13.12 30.76 21.30
CA LYS A 374 12.46 29.63 20.61
C LYS A 374 13.14 28.31 20.95
N ASP A 375 12.34 27.29 21.27
CA ASP A 375 12.79 25.93 21.54
C ASP A 375 12.47 24.99 20.37
N LYS A 376 13.34 24.00 20.16
CA LYS A 376 13.11 22.81 19.33
C LYS A 376 13.09 21.61 20.26
N SER A 377 11.99 20.86 20.27
CA SER A 377 11.87 19.66 21.09
C SER A 377 11.32 18.48 20.30
N VAL A 378 11.71 17.27 20.69
CA VAL A 378 11.25 16.01 20.09
C VAL A 378 10.60 15.13 21.13
N GLY A 379 9.34 14.75 20.88
CA GLY A 379 8.55 13.83 21.69
C GLY A 379 8.48 12.42 21.10
N LEU A 380 8.45 11.43 21.98
CA LEU A 380 8.19 10.02 21.67
C LEU A 380 7.12 9.50 22.64
N LYS A 381 6.14 8.75 22.15
CA LYS A 381 5.20 7.99 22.99
C LYS A 381 5.09 6.55 22.50
N LEU A 382 5.28 5.58 23.40
CA LEU A 382 5.17 4.15 23.12
C LEU A 382 4.04 3.54 23.94
N ARG A 383 3.06 2.95 23.27
CA ARG A 383 1.97 2.17 23.87
C ARG A 383 2.47 0.79 24.28
N LEU A 384 2.57 0.58 25.58
CA LEU A 384 3.06 -0.65 26.21
C LEU A 384 1.97 -1.75 26.27
N LEU A 385 0.71 -1.37 26.53
CA LEU A 385 -0.43 -2.29 26.63
C LEU A 385 -1.59 -1.80 25.79
N LYS A 386 -2.24 -2.70 25.04
CA LYS A 386 -3.56 -2.46 24.43
C LYS A 386 -4.65 -2.64 25.49
N GLU A 387 -5.73 -1.87 25.39
CA GLU A 387 -6.88 -2.03 26.28
C GLU A 387 -7.51 -3.43 26.14
N ASN A 388 -8.05 -3.94 27.23
CA ASN A 388 -9.04 -5.02 27.21
C ASN A 388 -10.11 -4.72 28.27
N TYR A 389 -11.07 -5.63 28.49
CA TYR A 389 -12.14 -5.40 29.46
C TYR A 389 -11.65 -5.03 30.86
N TYR A 390 -10.58 -5.67 31.39
CA TYR A 390 -10.01 -5.28 32.69
C TYR A 390 -8.92 -4.23 32.55
N LEU A 391 -7.82 -4.52 31.86
CA LEU A 391 -6.66 -3.63 31.80
C LEU A 391 -6.96 -2.36 30.97
N PRO A 392 -6.51 -1.17 31.40
CA PRO A 392 -6.50 0.01 30.57
C PRO A 392 -5.48 -0.12 29.44
N GLN A 393 -5.62 0.73 28.41
CA GLN A 393 -4.51 1.02 27.50
C GLN A 393 -3.42 1.73 28.29
N VAL A 394 -2.14 1.36 28.15
CA VAL A 394 -1.04 2.00 28.88
C VAL A 394 0.04 2.45 27.89
N ALA A 395 0.53 3.67 28.05
CA ALA A 395 1.67 4.20 27.32
C ALA A 395 2.71 4.84 28.27
N VAL A 396 3.96 4.81 27.83
CA VAL A 396 5.03 5.65 28.34
C VAL A 396 5.35 6.71 27.28
N GLY A 397 5.69 7.92 27.70
CA GLY A 397 6.13 8.95 26.77
C GLY A 397 7.11 9.92 27.39
N VAL A 398 7.82 10.61 26.51
CA VAL A 398 8.94 11.49 26.84
C VAL A 398 8.91 12.71 25.92
N ARG A 399 8.84 13.90 26.50
CA ARG A 399 8.90 15.20 25.82
C ARG A 399 10.33 15.72 25.85
N ASP A 400 10.74 16.39 24.77
CA ASP A 400 12.03 17.10 24.68
C ASP A 400 13.26 16.19 24.88
N THR A 401 13.27 15.08 24.14
CA THR A 401 14.36 14.09 24.12
C THR A 401 15.54 14.48 23.23
N LEU A 402 15.28 15.26 22.18
CA LEU A 402 16.28 15.72 21.20
C LEU A 402 16.18 17.25 21.04
N GLY A 403 16.28 17.98 22.15
CA GLY A 403 16.12 19.44 22.18
C GLY A 403 16.93 20.10 23.29
N THR A 404 16.48 21.27 23.76
CA THR A 404 17.19 22.03 24.81
C THR A 404 16.93 21.50 26.23
N GLY A 405 15.93 20.64 26.40
CA GLY A 405 15.49 20.13 27.71
C GLY A 405 14.56 21.08 28.47
N LEU A 406 14.31 22.29 27.95
CA LEU A 406 13.51 23.37 28.54
C LEU A 406 12.06 22.97 28.83
N PHE A 407 11.47 22.09 28.00
CA PHE A 407 10.13 21.53 28.19
C PHE A 407 10.17 20.02 28.42
N SER A 408 11.30 19.50 28.94
CA SER A 408 11.46 18.07 29.20
C SER A 408 10.53 17.56 30.28
N GLY A 409 9.97 16.38 30.02
CA GLY A 409 9.07 15.71 30.94
C GLY A 409 8.75 14.31 30.47
N GLU A 410 8.80 13.36 31.38
CA GLU A 410 8.51 11.95 31.14
C GLU A 410 7.17 11.61 31.78
N TYR A 411 6.45 10.61 31.26
CA TYR A 411 5.15 10.22 31.78
C TYR A 411 4.83 8.74 31.58
N PHE A 412 4.09 8.19 32.54
CA PHE A 412 3.26 7.01 32.35
C PHE A 412 1.80 7.43 32.39
N VAL A 413 1.00 6.94 31.44
CA VAL A 413 -0.42 7.26 31.34
C VAL A 413 -1.23 6.03 30.96
N ALA A 414 -2.43 5.93 31.52
CA ALA A 414 -3.38 4.86 31.29
C ALA A 414 -4.73 5.44 30.87
N ASN A 415 -5.37 4.85 29.85
CA ASN A 415 -6.72 5.20 29.41
C ASN A 415 -7.69 4.02 29.49
N LYS A 416 -8.94 4.33 29.87
CA LYS A 416 -10.03 3.36 29.98
C LYS A 416 -11.30 3.93 29.34
N ARG A 417 -11.83 3.23 28.34
CA ARG A 417 -13.05 3.62 27.65
C ARG A 417 -14.30 3.00 28.30
N PHE A 418 -15.38 3.78 28.33
CA PHE A 418 -16.73 3.31 28.62
C PHE A 418 -17.76 4.02 27.73
N ASN A 419 -18.10 3.39 26.61
CA ASN A 419 -19.00 3.88 25.56
C ASN A 419 -18.53 5.23 24.99
N ASN A 420 -19.18 6.33 25.40
CA ASN A 420 -18.89 7.70 24.96
C ASN A 420 -17.90 8.43 25.87
N PHE A 421 -17.42 7.80 26.94
CA PHE A 421 -16.40 8.37 27.83
C PHE A 421 -15.05 7.68 27.62
N ASP A 422 -13.96 8.45 27.60
CA ASP A 422 -12.61 7.92 27.78
C ASP A 422 -11.93 8.61 28.97
N LEU A 423 -11.54 7.82 29.98
CA LEU A 423 -10.93 8.29 31.21
C LEU A 423 -9.42 8.14 31.09
N SER A 424 -8.67 9.19 31.42
CA SER A 424 -7.20 9.23 31.41
C SER A 424 -6.67 9.45 32.83
N GLY A 425 -5.62 8.73 33.22
CA GLY A 425 -4.90 8.95 34.46
C GLY A 425 -3.42 8.61 34.31
N GLY A 426 -2.55 9.44 34.86
CA GLY A 426 -1.10 9.29 34.70
C GLY A 426 -0.27 9.95 35.78
N ILE A 427 1.03 9.68 35.73
CA ILE A 427 2.06 10.29 36.55
C ILE A 427 3.14 10.87 35.63
N GLY A 428 3.54 12.11 35.89
CA GLY A 428 4.50 12.87 35.09
C GLY A 428 5.66 13.38 35.92
N TRP A 429 6.80 13.56 35.27
CA TRP A 429 8.06 14.14 35.78
C TRP A 429 8.46 15.33 34.90
N GLY A 430 9.44 16.13 35.36
CA GLY A 430 9.85 17.35 34.65
C GLY A 430 8.67 18.33 34.53
N GLN A 431 8.42 18.88 33.34
CA GLN A 431 7.34 19.84 33.07
C GLN A 431 5.93 19.31 33.45
N LEU A 432 5.69 17.99 33.34
CA LEU A 432 4.42 17.37 33.77
C LEU A 432 4.38 17.05 35.28
N GLY A 433 5.51 17.19 35.98
CA GLY A 433 5.69 16.84 37.40
C GLY A 433 5.92 18.02 38.34
N THR A 434 5.98 19.26 37.83
CA THR A 434 6.34 20.46 38.61
C THR A 434 5.40 20.79 39.77
N ARG A 435 4.14 20.30 39.78
CA ARG A 435 3.23 20.43 40.94
C ARG A 435 3.68 19.58 42.15
N ASN A 436 4.53 18.58 41.94
CA ASN A 436 5.12 17.73 42.98
C ASN A 436 4.10 17.16 44.01
N ASN A 437 2.91 16.74 43.54
CA ASN A 437 1.81 16.30 44.42
C ASN A 437 1.87 14.81 44.81
N VAL A 438 2.87 14.06 44.35
CA VAL A 438 3.09 12.66 44.73
C VAL A 438 4.60 12.38 44.86
N THR A 439 4.99 11.60 45.85
CA THR A 439 6.37 11.13 46.02
C THR A 439 6.79 10.31 44.80
N ASN A 440 7.97 10.60 44.25
CA ASN A 440 8.50 9.89 43.08
C ASN A 440 8.68 8.39 43.39
N PRO A 441 7.92 7.48 42.74
CA PRO A 441 7.92 6.06 43.08
C PRO A 441 9.28 5.39 42.82
N PHE A 442 10.10 5.94 41.93
CA PHE A 442 11.43 5.40 41.65
C PHE A 442 12.44 5.67 42.76
N VAL A 443 12.19 6.65 43.64
CA VAL A 443 12.98 6.83 44.88
C VAL A 443 12.78 5.63 45.81
N THR A 444 11.54 5.14 45.93
CA THR A 444 11.20 3.97 46.75
C THR A 444 11.63 2.66 46.08
N ALA A 445 11.50 2.56 44.76
CA ALA A 445 11.81 1.32 44.02
C ALA A 445 13.30 1.12 43.71
N PHE A 446 14.04 2.21 43.43
CA PHE A 446 15.42 2.16 42.92
C PHE A 446 16.40 3.06 43.69
N GLY A 447 15.97 3.76 44.74
CA GLY A 447 16.81 4.49 45.68
C GLY A 447 16.94 5.99 45.42
N GLN A 448 17.61 6.68 46.35
CA GLN A 448 17.62 8.15 46.47
C GLN A 448 18.21 8.90 45.26
N ASN A 449 18.92 8.23 44.36
CA ASN A 449 19.44 8.85 43.13
C ASN A 449 18.32 9.44 42.27
N PHE A 450 17.10 8.88 42.32
CA PHE A 450 15.93 9.39 41.59
C PHE A 450 15.28 10.63 42.24
N ALA A 451 15.68 11.01 43.46
CA ALA A 451 14.99 12.05 44.24
C ALA A 451 15.22 13.47 43.71
N THR A 452 16.35 13.69 43.00
CA THR A 452 16.71 14.98 42.42
C THR A 452 16.99 14.84 40.93
N ARG A 453 16.48 15.79 40.14
CA ARG A 453 16.83 15.95 38.72
C ARG A 453 17.93 16.99 38.66
N SER A 454 19.13 16.61 38.24
CA SER A 454 20.24 17.55 38.09
C SER A 454 19.90 18.57 37.03
N ALA A 455 20.08 19.86 37.34
CA ALA A 455 19.87 20.96 36.40
C ALA A 455 21.00 20.99 35.36
N GLY A 456 20.92 20.09 34.38
CA GLY A 456 21.85 19.99 33.26
C GLY A 456 21.68 21.13 32.27
N THR A 457 21.98 22.36 32.68
CA THR A 457 22.03 23.54 31.81
C THR A 457 23.24 23.47 30.89
N SER A 458 23.16 22.66 29.84
CA SER A 458 24.01 22.84 28.68
C SER A 458 23.62 24.15 28.01
N ASN A 459 24.48 25.17 28.12
CA ASN A 459 24.41 26.42 27.33
C ASN A 459 24.70 26.19 25.82
N GLN A 460 24.60 24.93 25.39
CA GLN A 460 24.79 24.34 24.07
C GLN A 460 23.80 23.17 23.86
N GLY A 461 22.65 23.18 24.55
CA GLY A 461 21.53 22.26 24.42
C GLY A 461 21.83 20.75 24.51
N GLY A 462 20.89 19.93 24.04
CA GLY A 462 20.95 18.47 24.06
C GLY A 462 20.56 17.84 25.41
N THR A 463 19.51 17.01 25.38
CA THR A 463 18.94 16.37 26.57
C THR A 463 19.83 15.31 27.22
N TYR A 464 20.11 15.44 28.52
CA TYR A 464 20.76 14.40 29.34
C TYR A 464 19.81 13.21 29.59
N THR A 465 19.88 12.18 28.73
CA THR A 465 19.03 10.97 28.82
C THR A 465 19.21 10.15 30.11
N GLY A 466 20.28 10.39 30.87
CA GLY A 466 20.54 9.76 32.17
C GLY A 466 19.75 10.36 33.36
N GLN A 467 18.77 11.24 33.13
CA GLN A 467 17.97 11.90 34.17
C GLN A 467 16.45 11.72 33.99
N PHE A 468 16.01 10.80 33.12
CA PHE A 468 14.59 10.47 32.96
C PHE A 468 13.99 9.93 34.26
N PHE A 469 12.75 10.33 34.55
CA PHE A 469 11.98 9.98 35.75
C PHE A 469 12.64 10.38 37.10
N HIS A 470 13.61 11.29 37.07
CA HIS A 470 14.23 11.87 38.27
C HIS A 470 13.53 13.16 38.70
N GLY A 471 13.62 13.47 40.00
CA GLY A 471 13.12 14.71 40.59
C GLY A 471 11.63 14.67 40.94
N THR A 472 10.98 15.84 40.82
CA THR A 472 9.58 16.05 41.20
C THR A 472 8.62 15.28 40.30
N SER A 473 7.52 14.79 40.88
CA SER A 473 6.49 14.05 40.17
C SER A 473 5.07 14.48 40.54
N ALA A 474 4.17 14.50 39.57
CA ALA A 474 2.77 14.84 39.80
C ALA A 474 1.82 13.87 39.09
N LEU A 475 0.70 13.58 39.75
CA LEU A 475 -0.45 12.94 39.14
C LEU A 475 -1.20 13.94 38.25
N PHE A 476 -1.61 13.47 37.07
CA PHE A 476 -2.46 14.17 36.12
C PHE A 476 -3.54 13.23 35.58
N GLY A 477 -4.57 13.76 34.94
CA GLY A 477 -5.62 12.93 34.34
C GLY A 477 -6.77 13.74 33.75
N GLY A 478 -7.86 13.07 33.40
CA GLY A 478 -9.04 13.72 32.88
C GLY A 478 -10.08 12.77 32.29
N VAL A 479 -11.13 13.34 31.71
CA VAL A 479 -12.15 12.61 30.96
C VAL A 479 -12.47 13.33 29.66
N GLN A 480 -12.57 12.56 28.59
CA GLN A 480 -13.18 12.98 27.34
C GLN A 480 -14.61 12.44 27.26
N TYR A 481 -15.55 13.25 26.79
CA TYR A 481 -16.94 12.87 26.54
C TYR A 481 -17.34 13.17 25.11
N HIS A 482 -17.66 12.12 24.35
CA HIS A 482 -18.23 12.20 23.02
C HIS A 482 -19.72 12.55 23.11
N THR A 483 -20.06 13.78 22.78
CA THR A 483 -21.43 14.29 22.90
C THR A 483 -22.38 13.59 21.91
N PRO A 484 -23.70 13.77 22.01
CA PRO A 484 -24.64 13.25 21.01
C PRO A 484 -24.41 13.81 19.59
N TRP A 485 -23.68 14.91 19.41
CA TRP A 485 -23.23 15.39 18.10
C TRP A 485 -21.94 14.69 17.68
N ASP A 486 -21.91 14.06 16.51
CA ASP A 486 -20.79 13.20 16.05
C ASP A 486 -19.43 13.91 16.07
N ASN A 487 -19.42 15.22 15.79
CA ASN A 487 -18.21 16.01 15.63
C ASN A 487 -17.76 16.74 16.92
N VAL A 488 -18.43 16.61 18.07
CA VAL A 488 -18.11 17.39 19.28
C VAL A 488 -17.72 16.51 20.46
N VAL A 489 -16.52 16.76 20.98
CA VAL A 489 -15.94 16.10 22.16
C VAL A 489 -15.67 17.15 23.24
N LEU A 490 -16.22 16.94 24.44
CA LEU A 490 -15.91 17.76 25.61
C LEU A 490 -14.75 17.13 26.40
N LYS A 491 -13.88 17.96 26.97
CA LYS A 491 -12.67 17.56 27.69
C LYS A 491 -12.62 18.25 29.05
N VAL A 492 -12.36 17.48 30.10
CA VAL A 492 -12.02 17.99 31.44
C VAL A 492 -10.72 17.33 31.86
N GLU A 493 -9.75 18.13 32.30
CA GLU A 493 -8.39 17.70 32.58
C GLU A 493 -7.93 18.27 33.93
N ALA A 494 -7.16 17.50 34.70
CA ALA A 494 -6.46 17.93 35.90
C ALA A 494 -4.95 17.85 35.64
N ASP A 495 -4.26 18.98 35.69
CA ASP A 495 -2.90 19.14 35.17
C ASP A 495 -1.82 19.03 36.28
N GLY A 496 -0.80 18.21 36.03
CA GLY A 496 0.38 18.03 36.89
C GLY A 496 1.41 19.15 36.80
N ASN A 497 1.28 20.07 35.83
CA ASN A 497 2.14 21.24 35.70
C ASN A 497 1.79 22.35 36.72
N ASN A 498 2.81 22.92 37.34
CA ASN A 498 2.73 24.14 38.15
C ASN A 498 2.99 25.38 37.31
N TYR A 499 1.91 26.06 36.93
CA TYR A 499 1.91 27.29 36.13
C TYR A 499 2.60 28.50 36.81
N GLN A 500 2.98 28.39 38.08
CA GLN A 500 3.77 29.39 38.81
C GLN A 500 5.29 29.09 38.78
N GLN A 501 5.71 28.04 38.06
CA GLN A 501 7.10 27.59 37.95
C GLN A 501 7.40 27.17 36.50
N LEU A 502 7.27 28.10 35.56
CA LEU A 502 7.55 27.86 34.14
C LEU A 502 9.01 28.19 33.81
N PRO A 503 9.54 27.75 32.64
CA PRO A 503 10.91 28.03 32.25
C PRO A 503 11.22 29.53 32.18
N TYR A 504 12.50 29.88 32.37
CA TYR A 504 12.99 31.26 32.56
C TYR A 504 12.41 32.03 33.78
N GLY A 505 11.69 31.36 34.69
CA GLY A 505 11.07 32.00 35.85
C GLY A 505 9.71 32.65 35.56
N GLU A 506 9.14 32.34 34.39
CA GLU A 506 7.83 32.82 33.98
C GLU A 506 6.71 32.30 34.90
N THR A 507 5.65 33.09 35.05
CA THR A 507 4.47 32.70 35.83
C THR A 507 3.20 33.01 35.06
N LEU A 508 2.28 32.04 35.00
CA LEU A 508 0.95 32.23 34.45
C LEU A 508 -0.10 32.27 35.57
N PRO A 509 -0.98 33.29 35.58
CA PRO A 509 -2.15 33.32 36.46
C PRO A 509 -2.93 32.02 36.37
N ASN A 510 -3.08 31.36 37.52
CA ASN A 510 -3.79 30.10 37.64
C ASN A 510 -4.56 30.08 38.98
N LYS A 511 -5.85 29.74 38.91
CA LYS A 511 -6.81 29.63 40.02
C LYS A 511 -7.34 28.21 40.23
N SER A 512 -6.91 27.21 39.45
CA SER A 512 -7.47 25.85 39.43
C SER A 512 -6.48 24.80 38.89
N ILE A 513 -6.51 23.58 39.42
CA ILE A 513 -5.79 22.47 38.77
C ILE A 513 -6.51 21.96 37.50
N PHE A 514 -7.76 22.39 37.29
CA PHE A 514 -8.63 21.92 36.23
C PHE A 514 -8.59 22.82 34.99
N ASN A 515 -8.51 22.18 33.83
CA ASN A 515 -8.65 22.75 32.49
C ASN A 515 -9.93 22.19 31.85
N TYR A 516 -10.63 23.01 31.06
CA TYR A 516 -11.91 22.67 30.42
C TYR A 516 -11.87 23.06 28.94
N GLY A 517 -12.31 22.17 28.04
CA GLY A 517 -12.26 22.45 26.61
C GLY A 517 -13.27 21.66 25.78
N ALA A 518 -13.41 22.08 24.54
CA ALA A 518 -14.19 21.40 23.52
C ALA A 518 -13.35 21.26 22.24
N THR A 519 -13.36 20.07 21.66
CA THR A 519 -12.78 19.79 20.35
C THR A 519 -13.92 19.55 19.35
N TYR A 520 -13.95 20.35 18.28
CA TYR A 520 -14.74 20.08 17.08
C TYR A 520 -13.86 19.32 16.08
N GLN A 521 -14.26 18.10 15.71
CA GLN A 521 -13.52 17.24 14.79
C GLN A 521 -14.20 17.15 13.43
N THR A 522 -13.40 17.02 12.38
CA THR A 522 -13.83 16.69 11.02
C THR A 522 -12.99 15.52 10.51
N LYS A 523 -13.22 15.08 9.27
CA LYS A 523 -12.43 13.99 8.66
C LYS A 523 -10.90 14.25 8.70
N ASN A 524 -10.49 15.51 8.56
CA ASN A 524 -9.09 15.90 8.30
C ASN A 524 -8.59 17.09 9.14
N ALA A 525 -9.41 17.64 10.03
CA ALA A 525 -9.07 18.81 10.82
C ALA A 525 -9.83 18.84 12.16
N ASP A 526 -9.09 19.09 13.23
CA ASP A 526 -9.59 19.25 14.60
C ASP A 526 -9.36 20.69 15.08
N PHE A 527 -10.38 21.26 15.72
CA PHE A 527 -10.34 22.59 16.32
C PHE A 527 -10.65 22.48 17.82
N THR A 528 -9.66 22.73 18.67
CA THR A 528 -9.83 22.72 20.13
C THR A 528 -9.78 24.12 20.69
N LEU A 529 -10.79 24.49 21.48
CA LEU A 529 -10.83 25.71 22.29
C LEU A 529 -10.99 25.31 23.76
N GLY A 530 -10.30 26.00 24.68
CA GLY A 530 -10.48 25.74 26.10
C GLY A 530 -9.92 26.81 27.02
N VAL A 531 -10.25 26.66 28.30
CA VAL A 531 -9.78 27.51 29.40
C VAL A 531 -8.91 26.66 30.32
N MET A 532 -7.72 27.17 30.66
CA MET A 532 -6.76 26.53 31.55
C MET A 532 -6.64 27.32 32.85
N GLY A 533 -6.54 26.61 33.98
CA GLY A 533 -6.38 27.21 35.30
C GLY A 533 -7.46 28.22 35.68
N ASN A 534 -8.66 28.15 35.07
CA ASN A 534 -9.73 29.14 35.16
C ASN A 534 -9.31 30.61 34.87
N SER A 535 -8.28 30.83 34.04
CA SER A 535 -7.85 32.20 33.66
C SER A 535 -7.08 32.35 32.35
N GLN A 536 -6.46 31.30 31.80
CA GLN A 536 -5.82 31.35 30.47
C GLN A 536 -6.74 30.76 29.41
N VAL A 537 -6.71 31.29 28.19
CA VAL A 537 -7.35 30.67 27.03
C VAL A 537 -6.30 29.91 26.22
N MET A 538 -6.65 28.71 25.75
CA MET A 538 -5.89 27.97 24.76
C MET A 538 -6.72 27.72 23.50
N PHE A 539 -6.03 27.70 22.36
CA PHE A 539 -6.59 27.32 21.07
C PHE A 539 -5.64 26.36 20.34
N THR A 540 -6.17 25.44 19.55
CA THR A 540 -5.37 24.50 18.76
C THR A 540 -6.11 24.10 17.48
N ILE A 541 -5.41 24.19 16.34
CA ILE A 541 -5.83 23.60 15.06
C ILE A 541 -4.90 22.42 14.78
N SER A 542 -5.45 21.23 14.49
CA SER A 542 -4.68 20.08 14.06
C SER A 542 -5.20 19.58 12.72
N LEU A 543 -4.40 19.70 11.66
CA LEU A 543 -4.71 19.13 10.34
C LEU A 543 -4.10 17.73 10.27
N HIS A 544 -4.88 16.71 9.86
CA HIS A 544 -4.46 15.31 9.89
C HIS A 544 -4.92 14.51 8.67
N GLU A 545 -4.12 13.51 8.27
CA GLU A 545 -4.44 12.58 7.18
C GLU A 545 -3.70 11.25 7.36
N ARG A 546 -4.26 10.19 6.78
CA ARG A 546 -3.64 8.86 6.67
C ARG A 546 -2.68 8.85 5.47
N LEU A 547 -1.41 9.15 5.73
CA LEU A 547 -0.35 9.22 4.72
C LEU A 547 -0.16 7.90 3.98
N ASP A 548 -0.44 6.77 4.61
CA ASP A 548 -0.41 5.41 4.04
C ASP A 548 -1.54 5.13 3.04
N LEU A 549 -2.65 5.88 3.12
CA LEU A 549 -3.82 5.76 2.25
C LEU A 549 -3.83 6.83 1.12
N LEU A 550 -2.81 7.69 1.04
CA LEU A 550 -2.69 8.69 -0.03
C LEU A 550 -2.53 8.01 -1.40
N ASN A 551 -3.44 8.35 -2.31
CA ASN A 551 -3.51 7.87 -3.68
C ASN A 551 -4.20 8.93 -4.56
N THR A 552 -3.71 9.13 -5.79
CA THR A 552 -4.30 10.05 -6.77
C THR A 552 -4.54 9.34 -8.10
N PRO A 553 -5.79 9.31 -8.62
CA PRO A 553 -6.10 8.74 -9.93
C PRO A 553 -5.27 9.39 -11.06
N LYS A 554 -4.71 8.56 -11.94
CA LYS A 554 -3.76 8.97 -12.99
C LYS A 554 -4.44 9.52 -14.25
N LEU A 555 -5.28 10.55 -14.06
CA LEU A 555 -6.12 11.14 -15.11
C LEU A 555 -5.36 11.89 -16.21
N ALA A 556 -4.05 12.13 -16.04
CA ALA A 556 -3.17 12.76 -17.02
C ALA A 556 -2.09 11.79 -17.58
N GLU A 557 -2.24 10.49 -17.32
CA GLU A 557 -1.60 9.43 -18.14
C GLU A 557 -2.52 9.03 -19.29
N ALA A 558 -2.05 8.19 -20.21
CA ALA A 558 -2.86 7.61 -21.28
C ALA A 558 -4.11 6.91 -20.72
N LYS A 559 -5.18 6.81 -21.52
CA LYS A 559 -6.33 5.96 -21.15
C LYS A 559 -5.88 4.50 -21.16
N ALA A 560 -6.19 3.75 -20.11
CA ALA A 560 -5.79 2.34 -20.01
C ALA A 560 -6.35 1.52 -21.19
N VAL A 561 -5.50 0.68 -21.80
CA VAL A 561 -5.93 -0.23 -22.88
C VAL A 561 -6.93 -1.25 -22.31
N PRO A 562 -8.13 -1.41 -22.90
CA PRO A 562 -9.13 -2.35 -22.40
C PRO A 562 -8.66 -3.78 -22.61
N VAL A 563 -8.63 -4.57 -21.53
CA VAL A 563 -8.29 -6.00 -21.61
C VAL A 563 -9.46 -6.76 -22.21
N GLN A 564 -9.23 -7.36 -23.37
CA GLN A 564 -10.20 -8.22 -24.06
C GLN A 564 -9.97 -9.68 -23.66
N LEU A 565 -11.01 -10.52 -23.77
CA LEU A 565 -10.83 -11.96 -23.75
C LEU A 565 -10.32 -12.41 -25.12
N LYS A 566 -9.13 -13.03 -25.16
CA LYS A 566 -8.55 -13.62 -26.38
C LYS A 566 -8.15 -15.09 -26.15
N PRO A 567 -8.19 -15.95 -27.18
CA PRO A 567 -7.54 -17.27 -27.12
C PRO A 567 -6.04 -17.15 -26.86
N VAL A 568 -5.51 -18.02 -25.99
CA VAL A 568 -4.11 -18.04 -25.53
C VAL A 568 -3.60 -19.48 -25.63
N GLY A 569 -2.61 -19.71 -26.48
CA GLY A 569 -2.15 -21.05 -26.86
C GLY A 569 -3.25 -21.86 -27.55
N ASN A 570 -3.25 -23.17 -27.31
CA ASN A 570 -4.32 -24.07 -27.73
C ASN A 570 -5.57 -24.00 -26.81
N TYR A 571 -5.79 -22.88 -26.10
CA TYR A 571 -6.98 -22.69 -25.27
C TYR A 571 -8.22 -22.44 -26.14
N ILE A 572 -9.04 -23.48 -26.28
CA ILE A 572 -10.40 -23.37 -26.82
C ILE A 572 -11.28 -22.74 -25.72
N PRO A 573 -11.90 -21.57 -25.96
CA PRO A 573 -12.90 -21.02 -25.03
C PRO A 573 -14.11 -21.95 -24.97
N THR A 574 -14.57 -22.26 -23.76
CA THR A 574 -15.75 -23.11 -23.53
C THR A 574 -17.06 -22.46 -23.99
N ASN A 575 -17.08 -21.13 -24.16
CA ASN A 575 -18.22 -20.36 -24.68
C ASN A 575 -18.07 -20.05 -26.19
N PRO A 576 -18.95 -20.58 -27.06
CA PRO A 576 -18.96 -20.26 -28.49
C PRO A 576 -19.19 -18.77 -28.83
N ALA A 577 -19.81 -17.98 -27.95
CA ALA A 577 -20.02 -16.55 -28.18
C ALA A 577 -18.73 -15.72 -28.14
N LEU A 578 -17.63 -16.27 -27.60
CA LEU A 578 -16.32 -15.60 -27.50
C LEU A 578 -15.36 -15.92 -28.66
N SER A 579 -15.76 -16.74 -29.64
CA SER A 579 -14.91 -17.09 -30.80
C SER A 579 -15.25 -16.32 -32.08
N LEU A 580 -16.20 -15.37 -32.03
CA LEU A 580 -16.64 -14.54 -33.16
C LEU A 580 -15.61 -13.47 -33.55
N GLY A 581 -14.47 -13.92 -34.09
CA GLY A 581 -13.37 -13.07 -34.57
C GLY A 581 -12.36 -13.76 -35.49
N GLN A 582 -12.48 -15.06 -35.78
CA GLN A 582 -11.55 -15.78 -36.67
C GLN A 582 -12.29 -16.64 -37.72
N SER A 583 -12.63 -15.99 -38.83
CA SER A 583 -13.03 -16.67 -40.06
C SER A 583 -12.63 -15.83 -41.29
N ASN A 584 -11.38 -15.99 -41.76
CA ASN A 584 -10.93 -15.80 -43.17
C ASN A 584 -9.40 -15.93 -43.31
N SER A 585 -8.84 -17.14 -43.19
CA SER A 585 -7.41 -17.39 -43.55
C SER A 585 -7.02 -18.89 -43.66
N SER A 586 -7.80 -19.73 -44.36
CA SER A 586 -7.42 -21.14 -44.59
C SER A 586 -8.14 -21.84 -45.76
N SER A 587 -7.87 -21.42 -47.00
CA SER A 587 -8.48 -22.03 -48.21
C SER A 587 -7.54 -22.16 -49.44
N LEU A 588 -6.22 -22.29 -49.23
CA LEU A 588 -5.24 -22.58 -50.29
C LEU A 588 -4.21 -23.65 -49.87
N ALA A 589 -4.62 -24.92 -49.82
CA ALA A 589 -3.78 -26.10 -50.05
C ALA A 589 -4.57 -27.41 -49.92
N ASN A 590 -4.97 -28.01 -51.05
CA ASN A 590 -4.90 -29.47 -51.36
C ASN A 590 -5.91 -29.85 -52.44
N ILE A 591 -5.45 -29.90 -53.70
CA ILE A 591 -6.10 -30.66 -54.77
C ILE A 591 -5.02 -31.54 -55.42
N SER A 592 -5.08 -32.84 -55.18
CA SER A 592 -4.31 -33.84 -55.91
C SER A 592 -5.10 -35.15 -56.06
N SER A 593 -5.70 -35.30 -57.25
CA SER A 593 -6.04 -36.58 -57.91
C SER A 593 -6.72 -37.71 -57.10
N ALA A 594 -8.03 -37.85 -57.30
CA ALA A 594 -8.70 -39.15 -57.40
C ALA A 594 -9.86 -39.05 -58.42
N ASN A 595 -10.22 -40.16 -59.08
CA ASN A 595 -11.10 -40.16 -60.24
C ASN A 595 -12.58 -40.43 -59.92
N SER A 596 -13.45 -39.99 -60.85
CA SER A 596 -14.73 -40.64 -61.23
C SER A 596 -15.87 -40.73 -60.19
N ALA A 597 -16.88 -39.87 -60.34
CA ALA A 597 -18.20 -40.30 -60.85
C ALA A 597 -19.14 -39.10 -61.15
N ASN A 598 -19.97 -39.26 -62.19
CA ASN A 598 -21.22 -38.56 -62.47
C ASN A 598 -22.32 -39.67 -62.54
N PRO A 599 -23.66 -39.43 -62.54
CA PRO A 599 -24.38 -38.16 -62.75
C PRO A 599 -25.67 -37.97 -61.88
N SER A 600 -26.58 -37.12 -62.37
CA SER A 600 -28.01 -36.96 -62.00
C SER A 600 -28.29 -36.08 -60.75
N SER A 601 -28.97 -34.92 -60.87
CA SER A 601 -30.43 -34.67 -61.01
C SER A 601 -31.06 -34.34 -59.63
N ASN A 602 -32.09 -33.49 -59.42
CA ASN A 602 -33.05 -32.76 -60.26
C ASN A 602 -33.42 -31.43 -59.52
N VAL A 603 -33.55 -30.25 -60.14
CA VAL A 603 -34.70 -29.68 -60.91
C VAL A 603 -35.87 -29.13 -60.04
N ASN A 604 -36.40 -27.97 -60.47
CA ASN A 604 -37.52 -27.14 -59.95
C ASN A 604 -37.21 -26.20 -58.76
N ASN A 605 -37.61 -24.91 -58.73
CA ASN A 605 -38.86 -24.18 -59.09
C ASN A 605 -39.97 -24.24 -58.01
N ALA A 606 -40.70 -23.16 -57.68
CA ALA A 606 -40.56 -21.72 -57.99
C ALA A 606 -41.55 -20.82 -57.18
N ASN A 607 -41.34 -19.49 -57.28
CA ASN A 607 -42.36 -18.41 -57.41
C ASN A 607 -43.27 -17.91 -56.26
N HIS A 608 -43.29 -16.55 -56.13
CA HIS A 608 -44.44 -15.62 -55.85
C HIS A 608 -45.28 -15.82 -54.55
N GLU A 609 -46.01 -14.87 -53.94
CA GLU A 609 -46.24 -13.41 -54.08
C GLU A 609 -46.72 -12.86 -52.70
N SER A 610 -46.23 -11.73 -52.16
CA SER A 610 -46.73 -10.33 -52.24
C SER A 610 -47.96 -9.92 -51.38
N ASN A 611 -48.05 -8.59 -51.11
CA ASN A 611 -49.26 -7.80 -50.76
C ASN A 611 -49.92 -7.95 -49.35
N THR A 612 -50.45 -6.89 -48.68
CA THR A 612 -50.14 -5.42 -48.67
C THR A 612 -50.81 -4.68 -47.48
N SER A 613 -50.19 -3.57 -47.04
CA SER A 613 -50.79 -2.28 -46.59
C SER A 613 -51.76 -2.13 -45.36
N SER A 614 -51.31 -1.31 -44.39
CA SER A 614 -52.06 -0.21 -43.70
C SER A 614 -53.10 -0.58 -42.60
N SER A 615 -53.56 0.31 -41.69
CA SER A 615 -53.36 1.78 -41.50
C SER A 615 -53.59 2.28 -40.05
N ASN A 616 -53.16 3.52 -39.73
CA ASN A 616 -53.71 4.45 -38.70
C ASN A 616 -53.50 4.12 -37.19
N LYS A 617 -53.56 5.05 -36.20
CA LYS A 617 -54.03 6.47 -36.15
C LYS A 617 -53.50 7.29 -34.93
N THR A 618 -53.09 8.57 -35.12
CA THR A 618 -53.16 9.75 -34.18
C THR A 618 -52.48 9.72 -32.76
N ASN A 619 -52.14 10.82 -32.06
CA ASN A 619 -52.39 12.29 -32.22
C ASN A 619 -51.31 13.25 -31.60
N LYS A 620 -51.47 14.58 -31.77
CA LYS A 620 -50.66 15.78 -31.33
C LYS A 620 -51.28 16.52 -30.10
N PRO A 621 -50.86 17.76 -29.63
CA PRO A 621 -49.66 18.64 -29.84
C PRO A 621 -48.84 18.81 -28.51
N LEU A 622 -48.16 19.88 -27.99
CA LEU A 622 -47.88 21.36 -28.14
C LEU A 622 -46.36 21.62 -27.82
N LEU A 623 -45.63 22.77 -27.90
CA LEU A 623 -45.75 24.26 -27.70
C LEU A 623 -45.67 24.78 -26.22
N ALA A 624 -44.91 25.83 -25.84
CA ALA A 624 -43.91 26.68 -26.55
C ALA A 624 -43.02 27.57 -25.62
N ASN A 625 -41.98 28.21 -26.18
CA ASN A 625 -41.25 29.44 -25.73
C ASN A 625 -40.33 29.33 -24.49
N THR A 626 -39.29 30.17 -24.30
CA THR A 626 -39.02 31.50 -24.94
C THR A 626 -37.56 31.70 -25.38
N LYS A 627 -37.38 32.68 -26.27
CA LYS A 627 -36.17 33.34 -26.79
C LYS A 627 -35.23 33.91 -25.67
N GLU A 628 -34.07 34.55 -25.88
CA GLU A 628 -33.53 35.56 -26.85
C GLU A 628 -31.97 35.48 -26.89
N SER A 629 -31.18 36.01 -27.85
CA SER A 629 -31.44 36.69 -29.15
C SER A 629 -30.16 36.74 -30.05
N GLU A 630 -30.24 37.52 -31.14
CA GLU A 630 -29.26 38.08 -32.10
C GLU A 630 -27.76 38.19 -31.68
N SER A 631 -26.75 38.16 -32.57
CA SER A 631 -26.63 38.97 -33.81
C SER A 631 -25.55 38.47 -34.80
N GLN A 632 -25.55 39.00 -36.03
CA GLN A 632 -24.52 38.78 -37.07
C GLN A 632 -23.51 39.94 -37.14
N LEU A 633 -22.34 39.72 -37.77
CA LEU A 633 -21.82 40.64 -38.80
C LEU A 633 -20.82 39.97 -39.76
N ASN A 634 -20.67 40.57 -40.95
CA ASN A 634 -20.12 39.96 -42.17
C ASN A 634 -18.64 40.33 -42.44
N SER A 635 -18.14 39.80 -43.58
CA SER A 635 -17.13 40.38 -44.49
C SER A 635 -15.65 40.40 -44.09
N SER A 636 -14.68 40.22 -45.00
CA SER A 636 -14.71 39.75 -46.42
C SER A 636 -13.29 39.51 -46.95
N SER A 637 -13.18 38.97 -48.19
CA SER A 637 -12.05 39.15 -49.15
C SER A 637 -10.66 38.57 -48.77
N ASP A 638 -9.85 38.01 -49.68
CA ASP A 638 -10.03 37.79 -51.13
C ASP A 638 -9.11 36.67 -51.69
N GLY A 639 -9.38 36.24 -52.94
CA GLY A 639 -8.47 35.44 -53.79
C GLY A 639 -8.55 33.91 -53.61
N LYS A 640 -8.98 33.08 -54.58
CA LYS A 640 -8.50 32.81 -55.98
C LYS A 640 -7.10 32.17 -56.02
N ILE A 641 -6.76 31.17 -56.85
CA ILE A 641 -7.42 30.25 -57.85
C ILE A 641 -6.42 29.06 -57.96
N GLY A 642 -6.74 27.80 -58.30
CA GLY A 642 -7.97 27.09 -58.68
C GLY A 642 -7.71 25.56 -58.65
N SER A 643 -8.73 24.71 -58.81
CA SER A 643 -9.03 23.98 -60.08
C SER A 643 -8.05 22.87 -60.49
N SER A 644 -8.45 21.63 -60.84
CA SER A 644 -9.79 20.99 -60.86
C SER A 644 -9.68 19.57 -61.46
N VAL A 645 -10.61 18.64 -61.12
CA VAL A 645 -11.25 17.65 -62.04
C VAL A 645 -10.34 16.58 -62.73
N SER A 646 -10.69 15.29 -62.87
CA SER A 646 -11.75 14.41 -62.33
C SER A 646 -11.47 12.95 -62.79
N SER A 647 -12.31 11.98 -62.36
CA SER A 647 -12.79 10.78 -63.14
C SER A 647 -11.79 9.76 -63.75
N ALA A 648 -12.13 8.48 -63.98
CA ALA A 648 -13.14 7.55 -63.44
C ALA A 648 -12.89 6.13 -64.04
N ASN A 649 -13.44 5.08 -63.38
CA ASN A 649 -14.01 3.84 -63.97
C ASN A 649 -13.21 2.90 -64.94
N GLN A 650 -13.28 1.59 -64.62
CA GLN A 650 -13.40 0.43 -65.56
C GLN A 650 -12.17 0.07 -66.44
N PHE A 651 -11.95 -1.16 -66.95
CA PHE A 651 -12.29 -2.56 -66.57
C PHE A 651 -11.37 -3.54 -67.36
N PHE A 652 -11.25 -4.80 -66.89
CA PHE A 652 -10.88 -6.04 -67.63
C PHE A 652 -9.46 -6.30 -68.19
N ASP A 653 -8.90 -7.44 -67.72
CA ASP A 653 -8.36 -8.60 -68.46
C ASP A 653 -6.88 -8.83 -68.87
N VAL A 654 -6.44 -10.04 -68.45
CA VAL A 654 -5.53 -11.03 -69.07
C VAL A 654 -3.99 -10.81 -69.03
N GLU A 655 -3.30 -11.85 -68.53
CA GLU A 655 -1.83 -12.01 -68.54
C GLU A 655 -1.26 -12.30 -69.94
N PRO A 656 0.08 -12.25 -70.10
CA PRO A 656 0.73 -13.55 -70.27
C PRO A 656 1.94 -13.82 -69.36
N ILE A 657 2.01 -15.07 -68.92
CA ILE A 657 3.09 -15.74 -68.18
C ILE A 657 4.50 -15.35 -68.66
N SER A 658 5.42 -15.12 -67.73
CA SER A 658 6.86 -15.19 -67.97
C SER A 658 7.57 -15.78 -66.75
N VAL A 659 8.08 -17.02 -66.89
CA VAL A 659 8.74 -17.75 -65.80
C VAL A 659 10.19 -17.32 -65.67
N THR A 660 10.57 -16.78 -64.52
CA THR A 660 11.97 -16.58 -64.13
C THR A 660 12.20 -17.04 -62.69
N GLN A 661 13.41 -17.55 -62.43
CA GLN A 661 13.70 -18.37 -61.25
C GLN A 661 13.70 -17.56 -59.94
N ALA A 662 13.14 -18.16 -58.88
CA ALA A 662 13.07 -17.54 -57.56
C ALA A 662 14.43 -17.57 -56.84
N ASN A 663 15.02 -16.39 -56.60
CA ASN A 663 16.12 -16.24 -55.66
C ASN A 663 15.57 -16.28 -54.22
N THR A 664 15.70 -17.44 -53.56
CA THR A 664 15.21 -17.69 -52.20
C THR A 664 15.96 -16.98 -51.08
N THR A 665 16.89 -16.06 -51.41
CA THR A 665 17.66 -15.25 -50.47
C THR A 665 16.94 -13.97 -50.01
N SER A 666 15.88 -13.51 -50.69
CA SER A 666 15.20 -12.25 -50.34
C SER A 666 14.24 -12.36 -49.15
N ALA A 667 13.57 -13.50 -48.96
CA ALA A 667 12.50 -13.66 -47.97
C ALA A 667 12.95 -13.45 -46.52
N LEU A 668 14.16 -13.93 -46.18
CA LEU A 668 14.74 -13.78 -44.84
C LEU A 668 15.16 -12.35 -44.48
N HIS A 669 15.18 -11.42 -45.44
CA HIS A 669 15.33 -9.99 -45.17
C HIS A 669 13.96 -9.31 -45.03
N SER A 670 13.01 -9.59 -45.93
CA SER A 670 11.67 -8.98 -45.89
C SER A 670 10.93 -9.27 -44.59
N ASP A 671 10.98 -10.50 -44.09
CA ASP A 671 10.25 -10.88 -42.87
C ASP A 671 10.76 -10.11 -41.64
N HIS A 672 12.06 -9.82 -41.59
CA HIS A 672 12.68 -9.09 -40.49
C HIS A 672 12.26 -7.60 -40.51
N GLU A 673 12.29 -6.96 -41.68
CA GLU A 673 11.93 -5.56 -41.90
C GLU A 673 10.42 -5.30 -41.73
N VAL A 674 9.58 -6.29 -42.06
CA VAL A 674 8.13 -6.27 -41.82
C VAL A 674 7.81 -6.42 -40.33
N LEU A 675 8.47 -7.34 -39.61
CA LEU A 675 8.25 -7.51 -38.16
C LEU A 675 8.68 -6.27 -37.36
N THR A 676 9.85 -5.72 -37.70
CA THR A 676 10.36 -4.40 -37.28
C THR A 676 9.28 -3.33 -37.39
N THR A 677 8.73 -3.12 -38.60
CA THR A 677 7.72 -2.07 -38.83
C THR A 677 6.39 -2.36 -38.11
N THR A 678 6.02 -3.63 -37.94
CA THR A 678 4.72 -4.04 -37.37
C THR A 678 4.61 -3.78 -35.87
N TYR A 679 5.65 -4.10 -35.08
CA TYR A 679 5.56 -4.10 -33.61
C TYR A 679 6.15 -2.86 -32.93
N ASN A 680 6.80 -1.94 -33.66
CA ASN A 680 7.30 -0.69 -33.07
C ASN A 680 6.19 0.15 -32.40
N GLN A 681 4.95 0.14 -32.91
CA GLN A 681 3.82 0.80 -32.26
C GLN A 681 3.42 0.11 -30.94
N THR A 682 3.52 -1.23 -30.84
CA THR A 682 3.31 -1.98 -29.58
C THR A 682 4.30 -1.54 -28.50
N LEU A 683 5.54 -1.22 -28.88
CA LEU A 683 6.55 -0.72 -27.94
C LEU A 683 6.24 0.71 -27.48
N ILE A 684 5.90 1.61 -28.42
CA ILE A 684 5.51 2.99 -28.13
C ILE A 684 4.27 3.04 -27.21
N ASP A 685 3.25 2.24 -27.51
CA ASP A 685 2.06 2.11 -26.66
C ASP A 685 2.41 1.54 -25.28
N PHE A 686 3.37 0.61 -25.18
CA PHE A 686 3.85 0.12 -23.89
C PHE A 686 4.56 1.23 -23.10
N GLU A 687 5.39 2.07 -23.74
CA GLU A 687 5.99 3.24 -23.09
C GLU A 687 4.91 4.22 -22.60
N GLU A 688 3.89 4.49 -23.42
CA GLU A 688 2.80 5.39 -23.05
C GLU A 688 1.99 4.85 -21.85
N GLN A 689 1.71 3.55 -21.84
CA GLN A 689 0.91 2.89 -20.80
C GLN A 689 1.67 2.60 -19.50
N SER A 690 2.98 2.32 -19.57
CA SER A 690 3.80 2.06 -18.38
C SER A 690 4.48 3.31 -17.83
N GLN A 691 4.75 4.33 -18.68
CA GLN A 691 5.69 5.43 -18.45
C GLN A 691 7.14 4.97 -18.21
N TRP A 692 7.53 3.79 -18.70
CA TRP A 692 8.90 3.26 -18.69
C TRP A 692 9.45 3.14 -20.12
N GLN A 693 10.77 3.26 -20.26
CA GLN A 693 11.44 3.10 -21.55
C GLN A 693 11.56 1.61 -21.90
N VAL A 694 11.24 1.25 -23.14
CA VAL A 694 11.28 -0.11 -23.68
C VAL A 694 12.47 -0.20 -24.62
N LYS A 695 13.45 -1.04 -24.29
CA LYS A 695 14.57 -1.28 -25.21
C LYS A 695 14.14 -1.99 -26.48
N GLY A 696 13.29 -3.00 -26.35
CA GLY A 696 12.87 -3.86 -27.46
C GLY A 696 12.07 -5.07 -26.99
N LEU A 697 11.60 -5.87 -27.94
CA LEU A 697 10.75 -7.04 -27.72
C LEU A 697 11.29 -8.25 -28.49
N ARG A 698 11.32 -9.41 -27.82
CA ARG A 698 11.80 -10.67 -28.41
C ARG A 698 10.68 -11.71 -28.45
N GLY A 699 10.44 -12.24 -29.63
CA GLY A 699 9.49 -13.35 -29.84
C GLY A 699 10.17 -14.71 -29.76
N SER A 700 9.64 -15.59 -28.91
CA SER A 700 9.84 -17.05 -28.96
C SER A 700 8.51 -17.73 -29.29
N SER A 701 8.52 -19.04 -29.53
CA SER A 701 7.35 -19.80 -30.03
C SER A 701 6.10 -19.72 -29.15
N ASN A 702 6.24 -19.51 -27.83
CA ASN A 702 5.13 -19.32 -26.90
C ASN A 702 5.32 -18.17 -25.89
N THR A 703 6.41 -17.41 -25.99
CA THR A 703 6.84 -16.43 -24.98
C THR A 703 7.28 -15.14 -25.65
N TRP A 704 6.86 -14.01 -25.09
CA TRP A 704 7.29 -12.67 -25.49
C TRP A 704 8.10 -12.03 -24.37
N THR A 705 9.37 -11.73 -24.62
CA THR A 705 10.29 -11.13 -23.64
C THR A 705 10.49 -9.65 -23.98
N ILE A 706 10.01 -8.74 -23.14
CA ILE A 706 10.22 -7.29 -23.27
C ILE A 706 11.34 -6.85 -22.33
N HIS A 707 12.23 -5.98 -22.82
CA HIS A 707 13.34 -5.41 -22.07
C HIS A 707 13.01 -3.96 -21.71
N LEU A 708 13.02 -3.61 -20.41
CA LEU A 708 12.76 -2.26 -19.91
C LEU A 708 14.05 -1.58 -19.45
N LEU A 709 14.23 -0.30 -19.81
CA LEU A 709 15.36 0.52 -19.42
C LEU A 709 14.99 1.42 -18.23
N ASP A 710 15.84 1.41 -17.21
CA ASP A 710 15.81 2.32 -16.04
C ASP A 710 14.46 2.38 -15.28
N ALA A 711 13.63 1.36 -15.48
CA ALA A 711 12.28 1.29 -14.96
C ALA A 711 12.26 1.33 -13.42
N SER A 712 11.68 2.40 -12.88
CA SER A 712 11.65 2.73 -11.46
C SER A 712 10.24 3.13 -10.99
N GLY A 713 10.12 3.60 -9.75
CA GLY A 713 8.85 4.07 -9.17
C GLY A 713 8.38 3.24 -7.97
N VAL A 714 7.11 3.43 -7.60
CA VAL A 714 6.46 2.74 -6.47
C VAL A 714 5.49 1.67 -6.95
N PHE A 715 4.60 2.02 -7.88
CA PHE A 715 3.44 1.20 -8.28
C PHE A 715 3.75 0.21 -9.41
N LEU A 716 4.80 -0.62 -9.24
CA LEU A 716 5.29 -1.51 -10.30
C LEU A 716 4.19 -2.44 -10.83
N ARG A 717 3.37 -3.03 -9.96
CA ARG A 717 2.31 -3.98 -10.37
C ARG A 717 1.25 -3.31 -11.26
N SER A 718 0.88 -2.07 -10.96
CA SER A 718 -0.05 -1.29 -11.79
C SER A 718 0.56 -0.95 -13.15
N ARG A 719 1.83 -0.51 -13.20
CA ARG A 719 2.56 -0.22 -14.46
C ARG A 719 2.80 -1.47 -15.31
N ILE A 720 3.12 -2.60 -14.68
CA ILE A 720 3.19 -3.92 -15.33
C ILE A 720 1.82 -4.28 -15.92
N ASN A 721 0.72 -4.19 -15.17
CA ASN A 721 -0.63 -4.49 -15.69
C ASN A 721 -0.98 -3.61 -16.91
N ARG A 722 -0.67 -2.31 -16.86
CA ARG A 722 -0.93 -1.39 -17.99
C ARG A 722 -0.10 -1.73 -19.24
N GLY A 723 1.18 -2.02 -19.09
CA GLY A 723 2.03 -2.47 -20.20
C GLY A 723 1.63 -3.85 -20.75
N VAL A 724 1.31 -4.80 -19.87
CA VAL A 724 0.83 -6.14 -20.24
C VAL A 724 -0.52 -6.09 -20.97
N ALA A 725 -1.37 -5.08 -20.74
CA ALA A 725 -2.56 -4.87 -21.56
C ALA A 725 -2.23 -4.58 -23.03
N VAL A 726 -1.15 -3.84 -23.31
CA VAL A 726 -0.64 -3.61 -24.68
C VAL A 726 -0.09 -4.91 -25.27
N LEU A 727 0.75 -5.64 -24.53
CA LEU A 727 1.27 -6.92 -24.98
C LEU A 727 0.14 -7.94 -25.23
N HIS A 728 -0.88 -7.98 -24.37
CA HIS A 728 -2.05 -8.84 -24.56
C HIS A 728 -2.85 -8.46 -25.80
N ARG A 729 -3.00 -7.16 -26.08
CA ARG A 729 -3.69 -6.64 -27.28
C ARG A 729 -3.03 -7.14 -28.56
N ASP A 730 -1.69 -7.10 -28.63
CA ASP A 730 -0.95 -7.28 -29.89
C ASP A 730 -0.31 -8.67 -30.06
N ALA A 731 -0.16 -9.44 -28.98
CA ALA A 731 0.45 -10.77 -29.05
C ALA A 731 -0.44 -11.78 -29.82
N PRO A 732 0.13 -12.54 -30.78
CA PRO A 732 -0.50 -13.70 -31.40
C PRO A 732 -1.08 -14.70 -30.40
N SER A 733 -2.04 -15.52 -30.81
CA SER A 733 -2.72 -16.47 -29.90
C SER A 733 -1.73 -17.42 -29.23
N ASN A 734 -0.74 -17.95 -29.95
CA ASN A 734 0.25 -18.90 -29.46
C ASN A 734 1.18 -18.39 -28.33
N ILE A 735 1.12 -17.10 -27.97
CA ILE A 735 1.92 -16.53 -26.88
C ILE A 735 1.18 -16.68 -25.54
N ASP A 736 1.65 -17.61 -24.71
CA ASP A 736 1.11 -17.97 -23.39
C ASP A 736 1.73 -17.15 -22.25
N THR A 737 2.95 -16.66 -22.44
CA THR A 737 3.77 -16.06 -21.38
C THR A 737 4.38 -14.73 -21.81
N PHE A 738 4.35 -13.74 -20.93
CA PHE A 738 5.17 -12.54 -21.04
C PHE A 738 6.32 -12.59 -20.03
N GLN A 739 7.52 -12.20 -20.43
CA GLN A 739 8.66 -11.98 -19.54
C GLN A 739 9.02 -10.49 -19.61
N ILE A 740 9.14 -9.84 -18.45
CA ILE A 740 9.53 -8.43 -18.35
C ILE A 740 10.87 -8.36 -17.64
N GLN A 741 11.93 -8.05 -18.39
CA GLN A 741 13.28 -7.91 -17.88
C GLN A 741 13.60 -6.44 -17.57
N PHE A 742 13.98 -6.15 -16.33
CA PHE A 742 14.31 -4.81 -15.85
C PHE A 742 15.83 -4.60 -15.94
N TYR A 743 16.26 -3.88 -16.98
CA TYR A 743 17.63 -3.41 -17.17
C TYR A 743 17.78 -2.01 -16.55
N ASN A 744 18.05 -1.95 -15.25
CA ASN A 744 18.26 -0.68 -14.55
C ASN A 744 19.75 -0.29 -14.62
N TRP A 745 20.05 0.82 -15.27
CA TRP A 745 21.41 1.34 -15.54
C TRP A 745 22.33 0.28 -16.15
N GLY A 746 21.85 -0.38 -17.22
CA GLY A 746 22.58 -1.42 -17.95
C GLY A 746 22.85 -2.71 -17.16
N MET A 747 22.22 -2.90 -15.99
CA MET A 747 22.28 -4.15 -15.22
C MET A 747 20.94 -4.88 -15.32
N LEU A 748 20.93 -6.16 -15.67
CA LEU A 748 19.73 -7.00 -15.48
C LEU A 748 19.51 -7.22 -13.98
N VAL A 749 18.54 -6.48 -13.42
CA VAL A 749 18.23 -6.40 -11.99
C VAL A 749 17.15 -7.42 -11.60
N SER A 750 16.06 -7.53 -12.37
CA SER A 750 14.97 -8.48 -12.10
C SER A 750 14.30 -8.93 -13.40
N GLU A 751 13.68 -10.10 -13.36
CA GLU A 751 12.77 -10.58 -14.40
C GLU A 751 11.45 -11.00 -13.73
N PHE A 752 10.33 -10.59 -14.32
CA PHE A 752 9.01 -11.06 -13.92
C PHE A 752 8.39 -11.87 -15.05
N THR A 753 7.87 -13.05 -14.73
CA THR A 753 7.15 -13.93 -15.64
C THR A 753 5.66 -13.79 -15.38
N ILE A 754 4.89 -13.50 -16.43
CA ILE A 754 3.44 -13.29 -16.38
C ILE A 754 2.75 -14.36 -17.23
N ASN A 755 1.89 -15.16 -16.61
CA ASN A 755 1.04 -16.09 -17.34
C ASN A 755 -0.11 -15.30 -17.99
N ARG A 756 -0.13 -15.21 -19.33
CA ARG A 756 -1.08 -14.34 -20.06
C ARG A 756 -2.53 -14.72 -19.78
N LYS A 757 -2.84 -16.01 -19.64
CA LYS A 757 -4.21 -16.48 -19.37
C LYS A 757 -4.66 -16.11 -17.96
N GLN A 758 -3.88 -16.44 -16.93
CA GLN A 758 -4.22 -16.09 -15.54
C GLN A 758 -4.28 -14.57 -15.34
N TRP A 759 -3.35 -13.85 -15.95
CA TRP A 759 -3.36 -12.38 -15.97
C TRP A 759 -4.63 -11.84 -16.62
N MET A 760 -4.94 -12.24 -17.86
CA MET A 760 -6.14 -11.80 -18.59
C MET A 760 -7.40 -12.03 -17.76
N LEU A 761 -7.62 -13.26 -17.28
CA LEU A 761 -8.80 -13.61 -16.49
C LEU A 761 -8.93 -12.74 -15.23
N SER A 762 -7.82 -12.49 -14.51
CA SER A 762 -7.80 -11.59 -13.35
C SER A 762 -8.14 -10.13 -13.67
N GLN A 763 -8.06 -9.72 -14.94
CA GLN A 763 -8.42 -8.38 -15.41
C GLN A 763 -9.80 -8.31 -16.07
N THR A 764 -10.45 -9.44 -16.38
CA THR A 764 -11.72 -9.49 -17.13
C THR A 764 -12.91 -10.07 -16.37
N GLN A 765 -12.71 -10.85 -15.31
CA GLN A 765 -13.79 -11.50 -14.56
C GLN A 765 -13.43 -11.75 -13.10
N LEU A 766 -14.44 -11.91 -12.25
CA LEU A 766 -14.23 -12.44 -10.90
C LEU A 766 -13.94 -13.94 -10.98
N LEU A 767 -12.76 -14.36 -10.53
CA LEU A 767 -12.39 -15.78 -10.39
C LEU A 767 -12.81 -16.32 -9.01
N PRO A 768 -13.19 -17.61 -8.89
CA PRO A 768 -13.36 -18.27 -7.60
C PRO A 768 -12.01 -18.37 -6.87
N PRO A 769 -11.94 -18.37 -5.52
CA PRO A 769 -10.69 -18.43 -4.77
C PRO A 769 -9.73 -19.54 -5.23
N SER A 770 -10.24 -20.75 -5.45
CA SER A 770 -9.54 -21.91 -6.01
C SER A 770 -8.80 -21.67 -7.34
N GLN A 771 -9.21 -20.67 -8.13
CA GLN A 771 -8.57 -20.28 -9.40
C GLN A 771 -7.69 -19.02 -9.31
N ARG A 772 -7.60 -18.35 -8.15
CA ARG A 772 -6.83 -17.09 -7.98
C ARG A 772 -5.32 -17.34 -7.84
N ILE A 773 -4.73 -17.93 -8.88
CA ILE A 773 -3.28 -18.10 -9.01
C ILE A 773 -2.64 -16.73 -9.25
N ALA A 774 -1.52 -16.43 -8.56
CA ALA A 774 -0.77 -15.20 -8.76
C ALA A 774 -0.33 -15.07 -10.24
N PRO A 775 -0.78 -14.04 -10.99
CA PRO A 775 -0.54 -13.98 -12.43
C PRO A 775 0.88 -13.55 -12.80
N ILE A 776 1.63 -12.98 -11.85
CA ILE A 776 2.99 -12.48 -11.98
C ILE A 776 3.86 -13.22 -10.96
N ALA A 777 5.00 -13.77 -11.39
CA ALA A 777 6.00 -14.41 -10.54
C ALA A 777 7.39 -13.80 -10.79
N THR A 778 8.14 -13.54 -9.71
CA THR A 778 9.55 -13.09 -9.81
C THR A 778 10.44 -14.27 -10.19
N ALA A 779 11.28 -14.12 -11.22
CA ALA A 779 12.25 -15.14 -11.58
C ALA A 779 13.52 -15.01 -10.71
N SER A 780 13.87 -16.08 -9.99
CA SER A 780 15.07 -16.12 -9.14
C SER A 780 16.36 -15.80 -9.93
N THR A 781 16.46 -16.32 -11.15
CA THR A 781 17.64 -16.25 -12.02
C THR A 781 17.63 -15.05 -12.97
N ALA A 782 17.81 -13.85 -12.44
CA ALA A 782 18.46 -12.78 -13.20
C ALA A 782 19.92 -13.19 -13.45
N GLY A 783 20.19 -13.96 -14.50
CA GLY A 783 21.52 -14.40 -14.89
C GLY A 783 22.47 -13.25 -15.25
N LEU A 784 23.77 -13.52 -15.28
CA LEU A 784 24.59 -13.03 -16.39
C LEU A 784 24.26 -13.91 -17.61
N PRO A 785 24.22 -13.38 -18.85
CA PRO A 785 24.24 -14.23 -20.02
C PRO A 785 25.57 -15.01 -20.08
N ALA A 786 25.60 -16.13 -20.80
CA ALA A 786 26.72 -17.08 -20.75
C ALA A 786 28.04 -16.55 -21.34
N ASP A 787 28.02 -15.38 -21.99
CA ASP A 787 29.17 -14.63 -22.49
C ASP A 787 29.82 -13.72 -21.43
N GLY A 788 29.18 -13.52 -20.26
CA GLY A 788 29.59 -12.54 -19.25
C GLY A 788 29.41 -11.07 -19.68
N GLY A 789 28.71 -10.83 -20.78
CA GLY A 789 28.58 -9.53 -21.42
C GLY A 789 27.26 -8.80 -21.16
N ASN A 790 27.16 -7.60 -21.71
CA ASN A 790 25.87 -7.02 -22.06
C ASN A 790 25.41 -7.78 -23.33
N PRO A 791 24.21 -8.38 -23.41
CA PRO A 791 23.80 -9.30 -24.49
C PRO A 791 23.52 -8.61 -25.85
N PHE A 792 24.16 -7.47 -26.08
CA PHE A 792 24.09 -6.60 -27.26
C PHE A 792 25.49 -6.37 -27.87
N PHE A 793 26.53 -7.07 -27.38
CA PHE A 793 27.93 -6.94 -27.86
C PHE A 793 28.53 -8.27 -28.34
N GLU A 794 27.77 -9.07 -29.12
CA GLU A 794 28.43 -9.95 -30.09
C GLU A 794 29.18 -9.09 -31.11
N LYS A 795 30.51 -9.02 -30.99
CA LYS A 795 31.36 -8.45 -32.04
C LYS A 795 31.29 -9.36 -33.27
N THR A 796 30.55 -8.93 -34.29
CA THR A 796 30.71 -9.43 -35.65
C THR A 796 32.11 -9.07 -36.15
N ASN A 797 33.04 -10.02 -36.04
CA ASN A 797 34.44 -9.86 -36.41
C ASN A 797 34.63 -9.84 -37.95
N ASN A 798 34.14 -8.79 -38.61
CA ASN A 798 34.38 -8.49 -40.01
C ASN A 798 35.86 -8.09 -40.20
N GLY A 799 36.78 -9.07 -40.17
CA GLY A 799 38.20 -8.78 -40.00
C GLY A 799 39.22 -9.87 -40.35
N ALA A 800 38.87 -10.96 -41.06
CA ALA A 800 39.84 -11.82 -41.75
C ALA A 800 39.17 -12.76 -42.76
N ALA A 801 39.58 -12.70 -44.03
CA ALA A 801 39.12 -13.63 -45.07
C ALA A 801 39.96 -14.93 -45.06
N SER A 802 39.59 -15.90 -44.22
CA SER A 802 40.12 -17.27 -44.33
C SER A 802 39.27 -18.07 -45.31
N ARG A 803 39.81 -18.39 -46.49
CA ARG A 803 39.17 -19.32 -47.43
C ARG A 803 39.45 -20.77 -47.01
N SER A 804 38.51 -21.38 -46.31
CA SER A 804 38.42 -22.84 -46.18
C SER A 804 37.03 -23.32 -46.63
N ASN A 805 37.00 -24.42 -47.38
CA ASN A 805 35.75 -24.97 -47.91
C ASN A 805 34.98 -25.67 -46.79
N ALA A 806 34.00 -24.97 -46.21
CA ALA A 806 33.03 -25.57 -45.29
C ALA A 806 31.79 -26.06 -46.06
N SER A 807 31.37 -27.30 -45.78
CA SER A 807 30.12 -27.85 -46.31
C SER A 807 28.89 -27.09 -45.79
N VAL A 808 27.77 -27.17 -46.53
CA VAL A 808 26.49 -26.57 -46.13
C VAL A 808 25.95 -27.30 -44.88
N GLY A 809 26.32 -26.81 -43.70
CA GLY A 809 25.74 -27.22 -42.43
C GLY A 809 24.40 -26.54 -42.21
N ILE A 810 23.34 -27.33 -42.03
CA ILE A 810 22.00 -26.82 -41.72
C ILE A 810 22.04 -26.15 -40.34
N ARG A 811 21.73 -24.84 -40.28
CA ARG A 811 21.63 -24.07 -39.03
C ARG A 811 20.46 -24.59 -38.19
N PRO A 812 20.62 -24.86 -36.87
CA PRO A 812 19.52 -25.30 -36.03
C PRO A 812 18.36 -24.29 -36.00
N PRO A 813 17.09 -24.73 -36.11
CA PRO A 813 15.92 -23.85 -36.16
C PRO A 813 15.50 -23.39 -34.74
N SER A 814 16.43 -22.79 -33.98
CA SER A 814 16.24 -22.48 -32.56
C SER A 814 16.92 -21.19 -32.08
N GLN A 815 17.33 -20.29 -32.99
CA GLN A 815 17.74 -18.93 -32.61
C GLN A 815 16.55 -17.97 -32.79
N PRO A 816 16.04 -17.33 -31.72
CA PRO A 816 14.86 -16.46 -31.83
C PRO A 816 15.15 -15.21 -32.67
N LEU A 817 14.18 -14.81 -33.49
CA LEU A 817 14.22 -13.51 -34.17
C LEU A 817 14.22 -12.38 -33.12
N MET A 818 14.99 -11.34 -33.40
CA MET A 818 15.04 -10.12 -32.60
C MET A 818 14.19 -9.06 -33.30
N VAL A 819 13.30 -8.39 -32.59
CA VAL A 819 12.62 -7.20 -33.11
C VAL A 819 13.23 -5.96 -32.44
N ASP A 820 13.35 -4.90 -33.24
CA ASP A 820 13.98 -3.59 -33.01
C ASP A 820 14.43 -3.16 -31.60
N GLU A 821 15.58 -2.48 -31.59
CA GLU A 821 16.03 -1.63 -30.50
C GLU A 821 15.47 -0.21 -30.65
N LEU A 822 14.56 0.18 -29.74
CA LEU A 822 13.97 1.51 -29.69
C LEU A 822 15.07 2.54 -29.35
N ASN A 823 15.46 3.34 -30.35
CA ASN A 823 16.57 4.28 -30.21
C ASN A 823 16.18 5.54 -29.40
N HIS A 824 16.22 5.43 -28.07
CA HIS A 824 16.10 6.60 -27.19
C HIS A 824 17.25 7.58 -27.39
N LYS A 825 16.96 8.87 -27.26
CA LYS A 825 17.99 9.91 -27.28
C LYS A 825 18.94 9.71 -26.07
N PRO A 826 20.27 9.72 -26.27
CA PRO A 826 21.23 9.53 -25.17
C PRO A 826 21.19 10.69 -24.18
N LEU A 827 20.80 11.89 -24.62
CA LEU A 827 20.49 13.03 -23.76
C LEU A 827 19.02 12.96 -23.29
N GLN A 828 18.84 12.93 -21.98
CA GLN A 828 17.55 13.05 -21.30
C GLN A 828 17.59 14.29 -20.40
N THR A 829 16.52 15.09 -20.39
CA THR A 829 16.45 16.35 -19.63
C THR A 829 15.13 16.47 -18.88
N ASN A 830 15.18 16.91 -17.63
CA ASN A 830 13.99 17.19 -16.80
C ASN A 830 14.07 18.61 -16.23
N LEU A 831 12.91 19.26 -16.10
CA LEU A 831 12.77 20.58 -15.49
C LEU A 831 11.66 20.53 -14.44
N GLY A 832 12.01 20.85 -13.19
CA GLY A 832 11.10 20.76 -12.05
C GLY A 832 11.27 21.92 -11.07
N ILE A 833 10.44 21.93 -10.03
CA ILE A 833 10.50 22.91 -8.95
C ILE A 833 11.42 22.40 -7.84
N SER A 834 12.33 23.24 -7.36
CA SER A 834 13.13 22.98 -6.16
C SER A 834 12.49 23.61 -4.92
N TYR A 835 12.43 22.87 -3.82
CA TYR A 835 12.12 23.41 -2.50
C TYR A 835 13.22 23.00 -1.51
N ALA A 836 13.60 23.93 -0.63
CA ALA A 836 14.48 23.66 0.50
C ALA A 836 14.06 24.54 1.69
N GLN A 837 14.28 24.06 2.91
CA GLN A 837 14.00 24.82 4.14
C GLN A 837 14.99 24.50 5.26
N VAL A 838 15.19 25.46 6.16
CA VAL A 838 15.87 25.28 7.46
C VAL A 838 14.97 25.88 8.53
N VAL A 839 14.43 25.03 9.40
CA VAL A 839 13.48 25.42 10.45
C VAL A 839 14.25 25.74 11.74
N GLY A 840 13.89 26.86 12.36
CA GLY A 840 14.46 27.31 13.62
C GLY A 840 15.96 27.54 13.59
N GLY A 841 16.43 28.37 12.66
CA GLY A 841 17.74 29.00 12.79
C GLY A 841 17.69 30.13 13.84
N PRO A 842 18.82 30.50 14.46
CA PRO A 842 18.86 31.60 15.42
C PRO A 842 18.52 32.95 14.76
N ASP A 843 18.83 33.16 13.47
CA ASP A 843 18.54 34.40 12.75
C ASP A 843 17.09 34.51 12.23
N SER A 844 16.39 33.38 12.06
CA SER A 844 15.03 33.34 11.51
C SER A 844 14.30 32.03 11.82
N PRO A 845 13.00 32.09 12.15
CA PRO A 845 12.21 30.91 12.51
C PRO A 845 12.02 29.93 11.35
N LEU A 846 12.00 30.43 10.11
CA LEU A 846 11.94 29.63 8.90
C LEU A 846 12.79 30.31 7.81
N LEU A 847 13.87 29.64 7.41
CA LEU A 847 14.54 29.91 6.15
C LEU A 847 13.99 28.96 5.09
N PHE A 848 13.76 29.44 3.87
CA PHE A 848 13.28 28.64 2.76
C PHE A 848 13.79 29.17 1.41
N SER A 849 13.75 28.30 0.40
CA SER A 849 13.81 28.68 -1.00
C SER A 849 12.85 27.88 -1.86
N LEU A 850 12.24 28.56 -2.82
CA LEU A 850 11.56 28.00 -3.97
C LEU A 850 12.35 28.38 -5.25
N GLY A 851 12.46 27.45 -6.19
CA GLY A 851 13.29 27.66 -7.39
C GLY A 851 13.00 26.68 -8.51
N VAL A 852 13.81 26.74 -9.55
CA VAL A 852 13.75 25.86 -10.72
C VAL A 852 15.00 24.99 -10.76
N ARG A 853 14.79 23.69 -10.93
CA ARG A 853 15.82 22.65 -11.01
C ARG A 853 15.81 22.04 -12.40
N GLY A 854 16.94 22.12 -13.09
CA GLY A 854 17.19 21.37 -14.33
C GLY A 854 18.08 20.17 -14.05
N ASP A 855 17.67 18.99 -14.47
CA ASP A 855 18.50 17.78 -14.52
C ASP A 855 18.79 17.41 -15.98
N ALA A 856 20.04 17.03 -16.26
CA ALA A 856 20.45 16.48 -17.56
C ALA A 856 21.24 15.18 -17.34
N VAL A 857 20.88 14.14 -18.09
CA VAL A 857 21.56 12.84 -18.11
C VAL A 857 22.01 12.57 -19.54
N TYR A 858 23.30 12.32 -19.76
CA TYR A 858 23.83 11.88 -21.04
C TYR A 858 24.42 10.48 -20.92
N LYS A 859 23.77 9.50 -21.56
CA LYS A 859 24.19 8.10 -21.63
C LYS A 859 25.20 7.92 -22.76
N PHE A 860 26.45 7.59 -22.42
CA PHE A 860 27.46 7.12 -23.38
C PHE A 860 27.24 5.64 -23.73
N ARG A 861 26.72 4.87 -22.76
CA ARG A 861 26.27 3.48 -22.83
C ARG A 861 25.14 3.30 -21.81
N GLU A 862 24.36 2.23 -21.91
CA GLU A 862 23.32 1.88 -20.92
C GLU A 862 23.86 1.83 -19.49
N ASN A 863 25.10 1.35 -19.32
CA ASN A 863 25.79 1.25 -18.05
C ASN A 863 26.83 2.37 -17.80
N THR A 864 26.88 3.41 -18.63
CA THR A 864 27.87 4.51 -18.47
C THR A 864 27.28 5.86 -18.89
N TRP A 865 27.07 6.75 -17.93
CA TRP A 865 26.42 8.05 -18.17
C TRP A 865 27.01 9.15 -17.29
N ILE A 866 26.89 10.40 -17.74
CA ILE A 866 27.12 11.58 -16.92
C ILE A 866 25.80 12.26 -16.60
N THR A 867 25.61 12.63 -15.34
CA THR A 867 24.43 13.37 -14.88
C THR A 867 24.85 14.68 -14.26
N GLY A 868 24.23 15.79 -14.69
CA GLY A 868 24.31 17.09 -14.05
C GLY A 868 22.96 17.52 -13.45
N THR A 869 23.02 18.34 -12.39
CA THR A 869 21.88 19.12 -11.90
C THR A 869 22.30 20.58 -11.79
N ILE A 870 21.48 21.49 -12.28
CA ILE A 870 21.57 22.94 -12.04
C ILE A 870 20.33 23.35 -11.23
N ASN A 871 20.51 24.17 -10.20
CA ASN A 871 19.44 24.61 -9.33
C ASN A 871 19.47 26.12 -9.13
N THR A 872 18.47 26.82 -9.66
CA THR A 872 18.35 28.29 -9.58
C THR A 872 17.21 28.67 -8.65
N ARG A 873 17.53 29.32 -7.52
CA ARG A 873 16.52 29.86 -6.60
C ARG A 873 15.85 31.09 -7.23
N VAL A 874 14.54 31.18 -7.08
CA VAL A 874 13.71 32.27 -7.65
C VAL A 874 13.11 33.13 -6.52
N ILE A 875 12.72 32.50 -5.42
CA ILE A 875 12.27 33.16 -4.19
C ILE A 875 13.00 32.49 -3.03
N ASP A 876 13.81 33.23 -2.27
CA ASP A 876 14.38 32.74 -1.02
C ASP A 876 14.48 33.86 0.03
N ASN A 877 14.69 33.46 1.29
CA ASN A 877 15.05 34.35 2.38
C ASN A 877 16.38 33.96 3.06
N PHE A 878 17.23 33.16 2.39
CA PHE A 878 18.53 32.71 2.90
C PHE A 878 19.52 33.85 3.12
N GLY A 879 19.30 35.02 2.52
CA GLY A 879 19.99 36.26 2.90
C GLY A 879 19.79 36.71 4.35
N LYS A 880 18.86 36.09 5.11
CA LYS A 880 18.71 36.26 6.56
C LYS A 880 19.56 35.30 7.39
N TYR A 881 20.20 34.30 6.77
CA TYR A 881 21.08 33.34 7.45
C TYR A 881 22.43 34.01 7.73
N ASN A 882 22.68 34.35 8.99
CA ASN A 882 23.85 35.11 9.44
C ASN A 882 24.69 34.39 10.48
N TYR A 883 24.13 33.38 11.15
CA TYR A 883 24.83 32.56 12.11
C TYR A 883 25.82 31.59 11.47
N ASP A 884 27.09 31.75 11.82
CA ASP A 884 28.14 30.76 11.64
C ASP A 884 28.32 29.96 12.94
N PRO A 885 28.31 28.61 12.90
CA PRO A 885 28.44 27.79 14.10
C PRO A 885 29.86 27.88 14.72
N PRO A 886 29.99 27.79 16.05
CA PRO A 886 31.29 27.89 16.72
C PRO A 886 32.21 26.72 16.34
N PRO A 887 33.54 26.94 16.20
CA PRO A 887 34.48 25.89 15.82
C PRO A 887 34.46 24.68 16.78
N THR A 888 34.14 23.51 16.24
CA THR A 888 34.11 22.22 16.95
C THR A 888 35.48 21.53 17.04
N GLY A 889 36.47 22.00 16.27
CA GLY A 889 37.73 21.29 16.08
C GLY A 889 37.65 20.06 15.17
N LEU A 890 36.47 19.79 14.58
CA LEU A 890 36.34 18.94 13.39
C LEU A 890 36.50 19.78 12.12
N GLN A 891 36.71 19.14 10.98
CA GLN A 891 36.51 19.80 9.69
C GLN A 891 35.02 20.09 9.49
N PRO A 892 34.61 21.33 9.12
CA PRO A 892 33.26 21.60 8.63
C PRO A 892 32.99 20.80 7.36
N VAL A 893 32.05 19.86 7.41
CA VAL A 893 31.62 19.01 6.27
C VAL A 893 30.12 19.02 6.04
N ARG A 894 29.35 19.56 6.98
CA ARG A 894 27.90 19.83 6.90
C ARG A 894 27.52 21.18 7.52
N THR A 895 28.24 21.66 8.53
CA THR A 895 27.98 22.95 9.20
C THR A 895 28.08 24.16 8.27
N ASP A 896 28.98 24.14 7.29
CA ASP A 896 29.18 25.17 6.26
C ASP A 896 28.00 25.33 5.25
N ILE A 897 26.84 24.71 5.50
CA ILE A 897 25.70 24.74 4.56
C ILE A 897 25.24 26.16 4.21
N ARG A 898 25.42 27.13 5.12
CA ARG A 898 25.16 28.56 4.87
C ARG A 898 25.91 29.05 3.64
N GLN A 899 27.23 28.84 3.58
CA GLN A 899 28.09 29.37 2.54
C GLN A 899 27.77 28.78 1.15
N TYR A 900 27.46 27.48 1.06
CA TYR A 900 27.02 26.84 -0.20
C TYR A 900 25.63 27.30 -0.67
N MET A 901 24.78 27.80 0.25
CA MET A 901 23.45 28.34 -0.09
C MET A 901 23.52 29.83 -0.48
N THR A 902 24.27 30.65 0.26
CA THR A 902 24.22 32.11 0.10
C THR A 902 25.11 32.67 -1.02
N GLN A 903 26.23 32.03 -1.36
CA GLN A 903 27.19 32.61 -2.31
C GLN A 903 26.73 32.70 -3.77
N SER A 904 25.73 31.92 -4.20
CA SER A 904 25.15 32.07 -5.54
C SER A 904 23.68 31.65 -5.57
N ILE A 905 22.87 32.34 -6.37
CA ILE A 905 21.46 31.99 -6.63
C ILE A 905 21.31 30.75 -7.51
N ALA A 906 22.30 30.49 -8.36
CA ALA A 906 22.37 29.32 -9.23
C ALA A 906 23.54 28.44 -8.80
N THR A 907 23.25 27.20 -8.43
CA THR A 907 24.26 26.21 -7.99
C THR A 907 24.24 24.99 -8.89
N MET A 908 25.31 24.19 -8.83
CA MET A 908 25.41 22.89 -9.50
C MET A 908 25.50 21.77 -8.43
N PRO A 909 24.39 21.28 -7.85
CA PRO A 909 24.44 20.32 -6.75
C PRO A 909 25.26 19.06 -7.06
N ASN A 910 25.21 18.56 -8.29
CA ASN A 910 26.02 17.43 -8.77
C ASN A 910 26.37 17.57 -10.26
N LEU A 911 27.51 16.98 -10.63
CA LEU A 911 27.94 16.66 -11.99
C LEU A 911 28.78 15.39 -11.90
N GLN A 912 28.10 14.24 -11.98
CA GLN A 912 28.63 12.92 -11.66
C GLN A 912 28.64 12.03 -12.91
N LEU A 913 29.82 11.58 -13.32
CA LEU A 913 30.00 10.42 -14.21
C LEU A 913 29.78 9.14 -13.38
N THR A 914 29.01 8.19 -13.89
CA THR A 914 28.75 6.89 -13.25
C THR A 914 28.89 5.77 -14.27
N ASN A 915 29.45 4.64 -13.82
CA ASN A 915 29.46 3.37 -14.52
C ASN A 915 28.95 2.26 -13.58
N THR A 916 28.20 1.31 -14.12
CA THR A 916 27.61 0.18 -13.38
C THR A 916 27.92 -1.16 -14.04
N GLY A 917 27.82 -2.23 -13.27
CA GLY A 917 28.03 -3.59 -13.73
C GLY A 917 27.61 -4.65 -12.72
N LYS A 918 27.82 -5.90 -13.11
CA LYS A 918 27.41 -7.09 -12.35
C LYS A 918 28.54 -8.10 -12.41
N LEU A 919 29.06 -8.51 -11.26
CA LEU A 919 30.18 -9.46 -11.16
C LEU A 919 29.70 -10.92 -11.24
N ALA A 920 28.50 -11.18 -10.73
CA ALA A 920 27.86 -12.49 -10.71
C ALA A 920 26.35 -12.31 -10.43
N ASN A 921 25.58 -13.40 -10.47
CA ASN A 921 24.18 -13.40 -10.05
C ASN A 921 24.08 -12.87 -8.60
N ASN A 922 23.21 -11.88 -8.35
CA ASN A 922 23.06 -11.18 -7.07
C ASN A 922 24.21 -10.21 -6.67
N HIS A 923 25.30 -10.10 -7.43
CA HIS A 923 26.47 -9.26 -7.10
C HIS A 923 26.62 -8.08 -8.07
N PHE A 924 26.28 -6.88 -7.61
CA PHE A 924 26.27 -5.63 -8.39
C PHE A 924 27.45 -4.73 -7.99
N VAL A 925 27.93 -3.89 -8.93
CA VAL A 925 29.00 -2.91 -8.72
C VAL A 925 28.70 -1.58 -9.42
N SER A 926 29.21 -0.49 -8.85
CA SER A 926 29.15 0.87 -9.38
C SER A 926 30.49 1.58 -9.14
N ALA A 927 30.89 2.43 -10.08
CA ALA A 927 32.03 3.33 -9.98
C ALA A 927 31.61 4.74 -10.43
N TYR A 928 32.02 5.77 -9.73
CA TYR A 928 31.56 7.14 -9.97
C TYR A 928 32.67 8.18 -9.73
N ALA A 929 32.59 9.28 -10.47
CA ALA A 929 33.57 10.35 -10.48
C ALA A 929 32.92 11.73 -10.73
N GLY A 930 33.54 12.79 -10.22
CA GLY A 930 33.12 14.18 -10.43
C GLY A 930 32.57 14.85 -9.19
N TYR A 931 31.62 15.75 -9.35
CA TYR A 931 30.97 16.50 -8.27
C TYR A 931 29.78 15.68 -7.76
N LEU A 932 29.97 14.95 -6.65
CA LEU A 932 29.02 13.94 -6.17
C LEU A 932 27.87 14.55 -5.37
N GLU A 933 28.16 15.59 -4.58
CA GLU A 933 27.21 16.35 -3.77
C GLU A 933 27.64 17.81 -3.63
N MET A 934 26.76 18.70 -3.16
CA MET A 934 27.00 20.16 -3.03
C MET A 934 28.35 20.52 -2.37
N MET A 935 28.80 19.72 -1.39
CA MET A 935 29.99 19.99 -0.57
C MET A 935 31.24 19.20 -1.00
N PHE A 936 31.10 18.10 -1.76
CA PHE A 936 32.22 17.20 -2.06
C PHE A 936 32.26 16.71 -3.52
N ALA A 937 33.48 16.63 -4.04
CA ALA A 937 33.81 16.07 -5.35
C ALA A 937 34.92 15.02 -5.21
N GLY A 938 34.98 14.04 -6.10
CA GLY A 938 36.01 13.00 -6.03
C GLY A 938 35.71 11.78 -6.88
N VAL A 939 36.19 10.63 -6.43
CA VAL A 939 35.97 9.32 -7.05
C VAL A 939 35.58 8.30 -5.99
N GLY A 940 34.81 7.28 -6.36
CA GLY A 940 34.48 6.18 -5.47
C GLY A 940 33.86 5.00 -6.20
N GLY A 941 33.58 3.95 -5.43
CA GLY A 941 32.88 2.77 -5.92
C GLY A 941 32.05 2.13 -4.83
N GLU A 942 31.02 1.40 -5.27
CA GLU A 942 30.09 0.66 -4.43
C GLU A 942 29.95 -0.77 -4.95
N TYR A 943 29.79 -1.71 -4.03
CA TYR A 943 29.46 -3.11 -4.26
C TYR A 943 28.19 -3.45 -3.49
N LEU A 944 27.33 -4.31 -4.05
CA LEU A 944 26.12 -4.79 -3.39
C LEU A 944 25.86 -6.27 -3.69
N TRP A 945 25.70 -7.06 -2.63
CA TRP A 945 25.08 -8.38 -2.69
C TRP A 945 23.59 -8.28 -2.33
N ARG A 946 22.71 -8.65 -3.26
CA ARG A 946 21.24 -8.68 -3.08
C ARG A 946 20.59 -9.83 -3.89
N PRO A 947 20.26 -10.96 -3.25
CA PRO A 947 19.48 -12.02 -3.89
C PRO A 947 18.03 -11.59 -4.17
N THR A 948 17.37 -12.31 -5.07
CA THR A 948 15.99 -12.05 -5.49
C THR A 948 15.05 -12.37 -4.33
N ASP A 949 14.07 -11.51 -4.06
CA ASP A 949 13.10 -11.62 -2.96
C ASP A 949 13.73 -11.76 -1.55
N SER A 950 15.01 -11.41 -1.42
CA SER A 950 15.76 -11.51 -0.16
C SER A 950 15.40 -10.39 0.79
N LYS A 951 15.07 -10.76 2.03
CA LYS A 951 14.94 -9.85 3.17
C LYS A 951 16.28 -9.26 3.65
N ILE A 952 17.42 -9.75 3.17
CA ILE A 952 18.75 -9.26 3.54
C ILE A 952 19.57 -8.88 2.30
N ALA A 953 20.23 -7.74 2.37
CA ALA A 953 21.26 -7.33 1.40
C ALA A 953 22.47 -6.74 2.14
N VAL A 954 23.66 -6.87 1.56
CA VAL A 954 24.90 -6.33 2.14
C VAL A 954 25.68 -5.59 1.06
N GLY A 955 25.94 -4.30 1.28
CA GLY A 955 26.73 -3.47 0.38
C GLY A 955 27.95 -2.86 1.07
N ALA A 956 28.92 -2.43 0.28
CA ALA A 956 30.09 -1.70 0.75
C ALA A 956 30.43 -0.56 -0.21
N ASP A 957 30.81 0.61 0.30
CA ASP A 957 31.35 1.72 -0.50
C ASP A 957 32.72 2.20 -0.02
N ILE A 958 33.49 2.76 -0.94
CA ILE A 958 34.77 3.44 -0.67
C ILE A 958 34.93 4.65 -1.60
N ASN A 959 35.34 5.78 -1.06
CA ASN A 959 35.38 7.06 -1.77
C ASN A 959 36.62 7.86 -1.37
N ARG A 960 37.28 8.48 -2.35
CA ARG A 960 38.32 9.50 -2.15
C ARG A 960 37.77 10.84 -2.62
N VAL A 961 37.46 11.73 -1.69
CA VAL A 961 36.79 13.02 -1.97
C VAL A 961 37.60 14.21 -1.45
N ARG A 962 37.42 15.35 -2.11
CA ARG A 962 37.85 16.68 -1.71
C ARG A 962 36.65 17.58 -1.52
N GLN A 963 36.74 18.49 -0.57
CA GLN A 963 35.68 19.47 -0.34
C GLN A 963 35.65 20.50 -1.47
N ARG A 964 34.45 20.98 -1.84
CA ARG A 964 34.23 21.97 -2.90
C ARG A 964 34.41 23.38 -2.36
N GLN A 965 34.74 24.35 -3.21
CA GLN A 965 34.63 25.76 -2.84
C GLN A 965 33.16 26.17 -2.72
N PHE A 966 32.89 27.14 -1.85
CA PHE A 966 31.55 27.66 -1.57
C PHE A 966 30.86 28.30 -2.78
N ASN A 967 31.60 28.68 -3.83
CA ASN A 967 31.05 29.13 -5.10
C ASN A 967 30.38 28.01 -5.92
N VAL A 968 30.51 26.74 -5.50
CA VAL A 968 29.86 25.52 -6.02
C VAL A 968 30.18 25.14 -7.48
N TRP A 969 30.65 26.04 -8.34
CA TRP A 969 30.78 25.77 -9.79
C TRP A 969 31.91 24.78 -10.15
N THR A 970 33.18 25.13 -9.94
CA THR A 970 34.33 24.34 -10.47
C THR A 970 35.54 24.20 -9.55
N SER A 971 35.59 24.92 -8.43
CA SER A 971 36.79 24.99 -7.59
C SER A 971 36.71 24.05 -6.38
N LEU A 972 37.88 23.60 -5.89
CA LEU A 972 38.01 22.70 -4.73
C LEU A 972 38.81 23.36 -3.60
N GLN A 973 38.62 22.85 -2.38
CA GLN A 973 39.42 23.18 -1.20
C GLN A 973 40.56 22.17 -1.02
N ASN A 974 41.47 22.46 -0.10
CA ASN A 974 42.61 21.59 0.23
C ASN A 974 42.21 20.35 1.06
N TYR A 975 41.06 20.37 1.76
CA TYR A 975 40.62 19.24 2.56
C TYR A 975 40.29 18.01 1.69
N ALA A 976 40.90 16.87 2.02
CA ALA A 976 40.79 15.62 1.26
C ALA A 976 40.69 14.41 2.20
N VAL A 977 39.60 13.65 2.10
CA VAL A 977 39.29 12.52 2.97
C VAL A 977 39.04 11.25 2.16
N THR A 978 39.39 10.10 2.75
CA THR A 978 38.92 8.80 2.29
C THR A 978 37.82 8.33 3.23
N THR A 979 36.63 8.09 2.69
CA THR A 979 35.46 7.55 3.41
C THR A 979 35.12 6.16 2.88
N GLY A 980 34.32 5.42 3.62
CA GLY A 980 33.83 4.11 3.17
C GLY A 980 33.11 3.37 4.27
N HIS A 981 32.11 2.57 3.91
CA HIS A 981 31.18 1.94 4.83
C HIS A 981 30.82 0.53 4.39
N LEU A 982 30.70 -0.40 5.34
CA LEU A 982 29.96 -1.65 5.19
C LEU A 982 28.51 -1.39 5.66
N THR A 983 27.52 -1.73 4.84
CA THR A 983 26.10 -1.51 5.13
C THR A 983 25.28 -2.79 4.96
N THR A 984 24.64 -3.22 6.03
CA THR A 984 23.65 -4.30 6.02
C THR A 984 22.25 -3.71 5.99
N TYR A 985 21.42 -4.22 5.09
CA TYR A 985 20.00 -3.92 4.95
C TYR A 985 19.20 -5.16 5.34
N TRP A 986 18.20 -5.02 6.21
CA TRP A 986 17.36 -6.11 6.70
C TRP A 986 15.89 -5.68 6.77
N ASP A 987 15.05 -6.24 5.90
CA ASP A 987 13.60 -6.23 6.07
C ASP A 987 13.23 -7.26 7.14
N THR A 988 12.71 -6.77 8.26
CA THR A 988 12.28 -7.62 9.39
C THR A 988 11.10 -8.52 9.05
N GLY A 989 10.29 -8.16 8.04
CA GLY A 989 8.97 -8.73 7.81
C GLY A 989 7.95 -8.45 8.91
N LEU A 990 8.24 -7.54 9.84
CA LEU A 990 7.35 -7.13 10.92
C LEU A 990 6.97 -5.65 10.71
N GLN A 991 5.69 -5.40 10.44
CA GLN A 991 5.16 -4.05 10.16
C GLN A 991 5.97 -3.28 9.10
N ASP A 992 6.50 -3.96 8.07
CA ASP A 992 7.24 -3.37 6.94
C ASP A 992 8.52 -2.60 7.34
N ILE A 993 9.08 -2.90 8.53
CA ILE A 993 10.25 -2.22 9.07
C ILE A 993 11.54 -2.73 8.39
N LEU A 994 12.22 -1.82 7.70
CA LEU A 994 13.57 -1.93 7.17
C LEU A 994 14.58 -1.37 8.18
N VAL A 995 15.50 -2.22 8.61
CA VAL A 995 16.72 -1.86 9.35
C VAL A 995 17.86 -1.66 8.36
N LYS A 996 18.57 -0.55 8.48
CA LYS A 996 19.84 -0.29 7.79
C LYS A 996 20.92 0.00 8.82
N LEU A 997 21.89 -0.90 8.94
CA LEU A 997 23.05 -0.74 9.82
C LEU A 997 24.29 -0.49 8.97
N SER A 998 24.96 0.64 9.18
CA SER A 998 26.16 1.05 8.45
C SER A 998 27.32 1.22 9.43
N TYR A 999 28.52 0.75 9.09
CA TYR A 999 29.74 0.96 9.87
C TYR A 999 30.91 1.35 8.97
N GLY A 1000 31.67 2.39 9.32
CA GLY A 1000 32.67 2.93 8.41
C GLY A 1000 33.33 4.23 8.87
N LYS A 1001 33.93 4.93 7.91
CA LYS A 1001 34.62 6.22 8.07
C LYS A 1001 33.88 7.34 7.34
N TYR A 1002 33.59 8.41 8.08
CA TYR A 1002 32.73 9.54 7.69
C TYR A 1002 33.54 10.74 7.18
N LEU A 1003 32.84 11.77 6.69
CA LEU A 1003 33.44 12.89 5.96
C LEU A 1003 34.37 13.77 6.80
N ALA A 1004 34.13 13.95 8.11
CA ALA A 1004 35.04 14.68 8.99
C ALA A 1004 36.32 13.89 9.33
N GLY A 1005 36.37 12.60 8.96
CA GLY A 1005 37.50 11.70 9.15
C GLY A 1005 37.34 10.71 10.30
N ASP A 1006 36.25 10.81 11.06
CA ASP A 1006 35.86 9.94 12.18
C ASP A 1006 35.31 8.57 11.73
N ILE A 1007 35.28 7.62 12.66
CA ILE A 1007 34.93 6.20 12.44
C ILE A 1007 33.84 5.77 13.42
N GLY A 1008 32.85 5.01 12.96
CA GLY A 1008 31.74 4.53 13.78
C GLY A 1008 30.57 3.96 12.98
N GLY A 1009 29.38 3.93 13.60
CA GLY A 1009 28.20 3.31 13.01
C GLY A 1009 26.93 4.16 13.03
N THR A 1010 26.15 4.05 11.97
CA THR A 1010 24.79 4.58 11.85
C THR A 1010 23.78 3.44 11.87
N LEU A 1011 22.80 3.53 12.76
CA LEU A 1011 21.57 2.76 12.70
C LEU A 1011 20.46 3.64 12.12
N ASP A 1012 19.82 3.18 11.05
CA ASP A 1012 18.66 3.79 10.39
C ASP A 1012 17.50 2.77 10.42
N LEU A 1013 16.38 3.16 11.04
CA LEU A 1013 15.18 2.34 11.22
C LEU A 1013 14.02 3.02 10.51
N SER A 1014 13.34 2.32 9.60
CA SER A 1014 12.27 2.93 8.81
C SER A 1014 11.15 1.97 8.45
N ARG A 1015 9.91 2.47 8.42
CA ARG A 1015 8.78 1.79 7.80
C ARG A 1015 8.55 2.35 6.40
N VAL A 1016 8.24 1.46 5.46
CA VAL A 1016 7.77 1.80 4.11
C VAL A 1016 6.33 1.32 3.97
N PHE A 1017 5.41 2.21 3.64
CA PHE A 1017 4.00 1.88 3.38
C PHE A 1017 3.79 1.41 1.94
N GLN A 1018 2.66 0.74 1.67
CA GLN A 1018 2.33 0.22 0.33
C GLN A 1018 2.21 1.31 -0.74
N ASN A 1019 1.91 2.56 -0.37
CA ASN A 1019 1.93 3.69 -1.29
C ASN A 1019 3.30 4.38 -1.44
N GLY A 1020 4.36 3.78 -0.89
CA GLY A 1020 5.74 4.25 -1.00
C GLY A 1020 6.13 5.38 -0.04
N VAL A 1021 5.21 5.88 0.80
CA VAL A 1021 5.58 6.77 1.91
C VAL A 1021 6.55 6.04 2.84
N LYS A 1022 7.61 6.72 3.26
CA LYS A 1022 8.62 6.20 4.18
C LYS A 1022 8.76 7.11 5.39
N ILE A 1023 8.67 6.56 6.59
CA ILE A 1023 8.93 7.26 7.86
C ILE A 1023 10.09 6.54 8.55
N GLY A 1024 11.13 7.25 8.95
CA GLY A 1024 12.30 6.63 9.57
C GLY A 1024 13.13 7.55 10.46
N ALA A 1025 13.91 6.95 11.34
CA ALA A 1025 14.76 7.60 12.32
C ALA A 1025 16.17 7.01 12.26
N TYR A 1026 17.19 7.86 12.37
CA TYR A 1026 18.59 7.42 12.41
C TYR A 1026 19.36 7.99 13.60
N ALA A 1027 20.39 7.25 14.01
CA ALA A 1027 21.38 7.67 15.00
C ALA A 1027 22.77 7.20 14.58
N THR A 1028 23.74 8.12 14.57
CA THR A 1028 25.14 7.88 14.17
C THR A 1028 26.06 8.15 15.36
N ARG A 1029 26.82 7.14 15.80
CA ARG A 1029 27.81 7.26 16.87
C ARG A 1029 29.21 6.90 16.36
N THR A 1030 30.15 7.81 16.55
CA THR A 1030 31.54 7.69 16.10
C THR A 1030 32.53 7.90 17.24
N ASN A 1031 33.83 7.85 16.95
CA ASN A 1031 34.92 8.00 17.91
C ASN A 1031 35.23 9.47 18.30
N VAL A 1032 34.36 10.42 17.93
CA VAL A 1032 34.46 11.83 18.32
C VAL A 1032 33.97 12.00 19.75
N ASP A 1033 34.73 12.71 20.58
CA ASP A 1033 34.34 13.01 21.96
C ASP A 1033 33.09 13.88 22.04
N TYR A 1034 32.24 13.66 23.04
CA TYR A 1034 30.97 14.38 23.18
C TYR A 1034 31.12 15.90 23.26
N ALA A 1035 32.20 16.39 23.87
CA ALA A 1035 32.52 17.82 23.92
C ALA A 1035 32.94 18.39 22.56
N GLN A 1036 33.53 17.57 21.68
CA GLN A 1036 33.93 17.95 20.32
C GLN A 1036 32.75 17.86 19.33
N PHE A 1037 31.83 16.90 19.53
CA PHE A 1037 30.54 16.85 18.83
C PHE A 1037 29.70 18.11 19.13
N GLY A 1038 29.77 18.59 20.37
CA GLY A 1038 28.92 19.66 20.89
C GLY A 1038 27.50 19.17 21.18
N GLU A 1039 26.50 20.01 20.90
CA GLU A 1039 25.09 19.76 21.22
C GLU A 1039 24.63 18.34 20.89
N GLY A 1040 24.11 17.64 21.89
CA GLY A 1040 23.46 16.34 21.72
C GLY A 1040 24.39 15.14 21.60
N SER A 1041 25.72 15.28 21.71
CA SER A 1041 26.74 14.21 21.84
C SER A 1041 26.92 13.18 20.71
N PHE A 1042 25.98 13.07 19.76
CA PHE A 1042 26.06 12.20 18.58
C PHE A 1042 25.04 12.65 17.51
N ASP A 1043 25.28 12.38 16.22
CA ASP A 1043 24.38 12.76 15.13
C ASP A 1043 23.11 11.89 15.09
N LYS A 1044 21.97 12.49 14.74
CA LYS A 1044 20.64 11.89 14.76
C LYS A 1044 19.61 12.75 14.04
N GLY A 1045 18.59 12.10 13.49
CA GLY A 1045 17.47 12.77 12.86
C GLY A 1045 16.31 11.83 12.57
N VAL A 1046 15.16 12.41 12.24
CA VAL A 1046 13.96 11.69 11.80
C VAL A 1046 13.47 12.31 10.52
N TYR A 1047 13.05 11.46 9.59
CA TYR A 1047 12.70 11.84 8.24
C TYR A 1047 11.40 11.21 7.77
N LEU A 1048 10.74 11.93 6.86
CA LEU A 1048 9.57 11.54 6.12
C LEU A 1048 9.88 11.71 4.63
N SER A 1049 9.65 10.69 3.83
CA SER A 1049 9.68 10.78 2.37
C SER A 1049 8.29 10.43 1.84
N ILE A 1050 7.70 11.33 1.06
CA ILE A 1050 6.42 11.09 0.37
C ILE A 1050 6.68 11.10 -1.14
N PRO A 1051 6.38 10.01 -1.87
CA PRO A 1051 6.48 10.02 -3.33
C PRO A 1051 5.41 10.96 -3.91
N PHE A 1052 5.80 11.84 -4.83
CA PHE A 1052 4.85 12.73 -5.53
C PHE A 1052 3.86 11.94 -6.39
N ASP A 1053 4.14 10.67 -6.69
CA ASP A 1053 3.19 9.75 -7.32
C ASP A 1053 1.93 9.51 -6.48
N ALA A 1054 1.93 9.83 -5.18
CA ALA A 1054 0.72 9.82 -4.36
C ALA A 1054 -0.20 11.04 -4.60
N PHE A 1055 0.30 12.13 -5.20
CA PHE A 1055 -0.40 13.43 -5.33
C PHE A 1055 -0.68 13.89 -6.76
N PHE A 1056 0.11 13.49 -7.75
CA PHE A 1056 -0.05 13.98 -9.13
C PHE A 1056 -0.85 13.03 -10.03
N ALA A 1057 -1.63 13.61 -10.95
CA ALA A 1057 -2.42 12.87 -11.94
C ALA A 1057 -1.58 12.21 -13.07
N ARG A 1058 -0.25 12.34 -13.03
CA ARG A 1058 0.73 11.67 -13.91
C ARG A 1058 1.84 11.04 -13.06
N HIS A 1059 2.55 10.05 -13.59
CA HIS A 1059 3.74 9.46 -12.94
C HIS A 1059 4.74 10.51 -12.44
N SER A 1060 5.34 10.26 -11.27
CA SER A 1060 6.61 10.86 -10.88
C SER A 1060 7.41 9.98 -9.93
N ASP A 1061 8.64 9.64 -10.32
CA ASP A 1061 9.64 8.97 -9.48
C ASP A 1061 10.22 9.86 -8.37
N SER A 1062 9.83 11.14 -8.32
CA SER A 1062 10.36 12.11 -7.34
C SER A 1062 9.62 12.06 -6.01
N SER A 1063 10.33 12.32 -4.91
CA SER A 1063 9.76 12.45 -3.55
C SER A 1063 9.89 13.87 -3.00
N ALA A 1064 9.00 14.19 -2.05
CA ALA A 1064 9.22 15.25 -1.07
C ALA A 1064 9.88 14.64 0.17
N ASP A 1065 11.13 15.00 0.44
CA ASP A 1065 11.88 14.53 1.61
C ASP A 1065 11.95 15.63 2.68
N LEU A 1066 11.36 15.37 3.83
CA LEU A 1066 11.45 16.18 5.04
C LEU A 1066 12.43 15.52 6.01
N LEU A 1067 13.51 16.21 6.37
CA LEU A 1067 14.44 15.80 7.42
C LEU A 1067 14.38 16.78 8.59
N PHE A 1068 14.20 16.26 9.80
CA PHE A 1068 14.40 16.99 11.05
C PHE A 1068 15.61 16.43 11.80
N THR A 1069 16.57 17.30 12.09
CA THR A 1069 17.67 17.05 13.04
C THR A 1069 17.74 18.26 14.00
N PRO A 1070 18.09 18.08 15.29
CA PRO A 1070 18.14 19.19 16.24
C PRO A 1070 19.08 20.30 15.76
N LEU A 1071 20.32 19.91 15.39
CA LEU A 1071 21.30 20.72 14.66
C LEU A 1071 22.05 19.85 13.66
N ILE A 1072 22.42 20.48 12.53
CA ILE A 1072 23.36 19.92 11.56
C ILE A 1072 24.76 19.85 12.20
N ARG A 1073 25.41 18.69 12.12
CA ARG A 1073 26.72 18.40 12.73
C ARG A 1073 27.64 17.69 11.73
N ASP A 1074 28.95 17.74 12.01
CA ASP A 1074 30.00 17.26 11.09
C ASP A 1074 30.45 15.83 11.34
N GLY A 1075 30.51 15.40 12.61
CA GLY A 1075 30.78 14.02 12.98
C GLY A 1075 29.62 13.11 12.55
N GLY A 1076 29.93 11.91 12.06
CA GLY A 1076 28.92 10.98 11.51
C GLY A 1076 28.37 11.34 10.14
N ALA A 1077 28.86 12.41 9.48
CA ALA A 1077 28.37 12.82 8.17
C ALA A 1077 28.78 11.85 7.04
N MET A 1078 27.81 11.10 6.50
CA MET A 1078 28.01 10.28 5.29
C MET A 1078 28.06 11.12 4.01
N LEU A 1079 28.76 10.60 2.99
CA LEU A 1079 28.71 11.09 1.62
C LEU A 1079 27.37 10.76 0.96
N PHE A 1080 26.68 11.79 0.44
CA PHE A 1080 25.56 11.62 -0.46
C PHE A 1080 26.05 11.34 -1.88
N ARG A 1081 25.33 10.48 -2.59
CA ARG A 1081 25.65 9.98 -3.92
C ARG A 1081 24.36 9.96 -4.72
N LYS A 1082 24.32 10.48 -5.96
CA LYS A 1082 23.07 10.58 -6.73
C LYS A 1082 22.47 9.22 -7.09
N TYR A 1083 23.32 8.21 -7.19
CA TYR A 1083 22.96 6.83 -7.47
C TYR A 1083 23.57 5.91 -6.40
N ARG A 1084 22.80 4.92 -5.98
CA ARG A 1084 23.18 3.88 -5.03
C ARG A 1084 22.64 2.54 -5.51
N LEU A 1085 23.45 1.49 -5.44
CA LEU A 1085 23.06 0.15 -5.91
C LEU A 1085 21.83 -0.39 -5.19
N TYR A 1086 21.61 -0.06 -3.90
CA TYR A 1086 20.43 -0.53 -3.17
C TYR A 1086 19.12 0.03 -3.74
N ASP A 1087 19.13 1.30 -4.13
CA ASP A 1087 17.96 1.98 -4.69
C ASP A 1087 17.75 1.57 -6.17
N MET A 1088 18.85 1.43 -6.93
CA MET A 1088 18.83 0.89 -8.30
C MET A 1088 18.34 -0.58 -8.36
N THR A 1089 18.49 -1.33 -7.27
CA THR A 1089 18.04 -2.74 -7.19
C THR A 1089 16.68 -2.91 -6.51
N ARG A 1090 15.89 -1.84 -6.35
CA ARG A 1090 14.58 -1.86 -5.66
C ARG A 1090 13.61 -2.94 -6.18
N THR A 1091 13.64 -3.27 -7.46
CA THR A 1091 12.76 -4.29 -8.08
C THR A 1091 13.05 -5.72 -7.60
N ARG A 1092 14.11 -5.93 -6.80
CA ARG A 1092 14.47 -7.20 -6.11
C ARG A 1092 13.99 -7.26 -4.66
N ASP A 1093 13.33 -6.21 -4.17
CA ASP A 1093 12.67 -6.21 -2.86
C ASP A 1093 11.43 -7.12 -2.90
N PRO A 1094 11.20 -8.02 -1.93
CA PRO A 1094 10.00 -8.87 -1.92
C PRO A 1094 8.68 -8.07 -1.88
N ARG A 1095 8.71 -6.78 -1.52
CA ARG A 1095 7.55 -5.87 -1.53
C ARG A 1095 7.39 -5.10 -2.85
N ALA A 1096 8.23 -5.34 -3.86
CA ALA A 1096 8.20 -4.58 -5.12
C ALA A 1096 6.86 -4.69 -5.87
N LEU A 1097 6.14 -5.81 -5.73
CA LEU A 1097 4.80 -6.01 -6.32
C LEU A 1097 3.64 -5.78 -5.34
N SER A 1098 3.89 -5.56 -4.05
CA SER A 1098 2.85 -5.34 -3.03
C SER A 1098 2.53 -3.86 -2.79
N ALA A 1099 2.85 -3.00 -3.76
CA ALA A 1099 2.79 -1.56 -3.64
C ALA A 1099 1.80 -0.95 -4.66
N GLY A 1100 0.79 -0.24 -4.15
CA GLY A 1100 -0.25 0.44 -4.92
C GLY A 1100 -1.63 -0.23 -4.92
N PRO A 1101 -2.66 0.46 -5.44
CA PRO A 1101 -3.97 -0.12 -5.72
C PRO A 1101 -3.95 -1.06 -6.94
N ASP A 1102 -4.82 -2.07 -6.92
CA ASP A 1102 -5.06 -3.08 -7.97
C ASP A 1102 -6.23 -2.73 -8.94
#